data_AF-A0A562BU55-F1
#
_entry.id   AF-A0A562BU55-F1
#
_cell.length_a   1.000
_cell.length_b   1.000
_cell.length_c   1.000
_cell.angle_alpha   90.00
_cell.angle_beta   90.00
_cell.angle_gamma   90.00
#
_symmetry.space_group_name_H-M   'P 1'
#
loop_
_entity.id
_entity.type
_entity.pdbx_description
1 polymer ?
#
loop_
_entity_poly.entity_id
_entity_poly.type
_entity_poly.pdbx_seq_one_letter_code
_entity_poly.pdbx_strand_id
1 'polypeptide(L)'
;MGALMARGRFPRAGAGLAIAFAFALAGEVAAAQTLRYVALVDGGTQAGHQVVVEGDDGVTRSEFIFKDNGRGPELKEEFTLNPDGTFRSYRVTGTSTFGAPVDETFTLADGVARWTSTSGRGEQPVGPGAQYSPLGGSPAATSVSLAALAKRPDGRLPLIPSGVLSARKVAEAEVRKGGDRRTVQLLAITGVGFSPSFAWATDEARPRLFAYIYPGFVQMIEEGWESNADALEEVQKRAESEALVAMHGRLAHRLPGSTLIRNARVFDSEHARLGEASDVRLRDGRIDSVVPAGTDADAADHVIDAGGRVLLPGLFDMHAHVSRWSGGLQLAAGVTSLRDMGNDNATLQQVIAEARDGTLVMPRIVPAGFLEGESAQSARNGFVVADLEGAKKAIDWYADHGYRQLKVYNSFPKQILADTVAHAHARGLRVSGHVPVFLRAQDALDAGFDELNHINQIMLNFMVRPDTDTRTLERFYLPARETADLDLDSKPVQDFIALLAEKQIVIDPTLATFEFLHQREGQITPIFAGVEDHLPPDVQRSRRAAEMDIPDDATGARYRESFDRMVEFVGRAWRAGVPVVAGTDEVPGFTLHHELALYVRAGLSPAQALQVATWNGAKYSGVLDTLGSITPGKVADLVLVDGDPTADIGDIRKAATVIQGDVAYYPAEIHAELGVRPFAQPLRAVPGTTK
;
A
#
# COMPACT_ATOMS: atom_id res chain seq x y z
N MET A 1 22.56 -66.88 -54.38
CA MET A 1 22.58 -66.52 -55.82
C MET A 1 22.62 -65.00 -55.89
N GLY A 2 23.57 -64.32 -56.53
CA GLY A 2 24.89 -64.68 -57.09
C GLY A 2 25.63 -63.36 -57.41
N ALA A 3 26.85 -63.27 -57.94
CA ALA A 3 28.02 -64.13 -58.13
C ALA A 3 28.88 -63.46 -59.23
N LEU A 4 30.23 -63.50 -59.14
CA LEU A 4 31.21 -62.84 -60.07
C LEU A 4 31.16 -61.29 -60.06
N MET A 5 32.16 -60.49 -60.47
CA MET A 5 33.66 -60.51 -60.50
C MET A 5 34.13 -59.03 -60.34
N ALA A 6 35.28 -58.60 -59.82
CA ALA A 6 36.64 -59.12 -59.54
C ALA A 6 37.74 -58.65 -60.54
N ARG A 7 38.97 -58.43 -60.02
CA ARG A 7 40.20 -57.84 -60.63
C ARG A 7 40.26 -56.30 -60.64
N GLY A 8 41.37 -55.61 -60.32
CA GLY A 8 42.64 -56.07 -59.71
C GLY A 8 43.82 -55.07 -59.83
N ARG A 9 44.99 -55.46 -59.29
CA ARG A 9 46.35 -54.84 -59.30
C ARG A 9 46.77 -53.91 -58.13
N PHE A 10 48.04 -54.11 -57.74
CA PHE A 10 48.90 -53.38 -56.79
C PHE A 10 49.75 -52.31 -57.52
N PRO A 11 50.72 -51.60 -56.88
CA PRO A 11 50.65 -50.74 -55.69
C PRO A 11 51.45 -49.41 -55.87
N ARG A 12 51.36 -48.47 -54.90
CA ARG A 12 52.52 -47.76 -54.30
C ARG A 12 52.11 -46.85 -53.14
N ALA A 13 53.10 -46.41 -52.36
CA ALA A 13 52.91 -45.67 -51.10
C ALA A 13 53.02 -44.14 -51.26
N GLY A 14 52.39 -43.42 -50.34
CA GLY A 14 52.55 -41.98 -50.10
C GLY A 14 51.98 -41.64 -48.72
N ALA A 15 52.69 -40.83 -47.93
CA ALA A 15 52.26 -40.48 -46.57
C ALA A 15 51.25 -39.32 -46.58
N GLY A 16 50.30 -39.32 -45.64
CA GLY A 16 49.23 -38.31 -45.59
C GLY A 16 48.47 -38.29 -44.26
N LEU A 17 49.02 -37.53 -43.31
CA LEU A 17 48.37 -36.84 -42.18
C LEU A 17 47.01 -37.36 -41.65
N ALA A 18 46.97 -37.78 -40.38
CA ALA A 18 45.71 -37.92 -39.65
C ALA A 18 45.10 -36.55 -39.34
N ILE A 19 43.81 -36.37 -39.61
CA ILE A 19 43.03 -35.18 -39.23
C ILE A 19 42.00 -35.62 -38.19
N ALA A 20 42.15 -35.13 -36.96
CA ALA A 20 41.15 -35.31 -35.91
C ALA A 20 40.02 -34.29 -36.08
N PHE A 21 38.78 -34.77 -36.16
CA PHE A 21 37.60 -33.90 -36.09
C PHE A 21 37.37 -33.48 -34.63
N ALA A 22 37.88 -32.31 -34.25
CA ALA A 22 37.46 -31.64 -33.03
C ALA A 22 36.06 -31.06 -33.25
N PHE A 23 35.05 -31.61 -32.55
CA PHE A 23 33.75 -30.94 -32.42
C PHE A 23 33.93 -29.69 -31.55
N ALA A 24 34.02 -28.53 -32.20
CA ALA A 24 33.93 -27.26 -31.52
C ALA A 24 32.49 -27.05 -31.02
N LEU A 25 32.26 -27.31 -29.73
CA LEU A 25 31.08 -26.82 -29.02
C LEU A 25 31.19 -25.30 -28.86
N ALA A 26 30.94 -24.58 -29.95
CA ALA A 26 30.67 -23.15 -29.89
C ALA A 26 29.32 -22.97 -29.18
N GLY A 27 29.36 -22.49 -27.94
CA GLY A 27 28.16 -21.95 -27.30
C GLY A 27 27.70 -20.72 -28.07
N GLU A 28 26.39 -20.57 -28.25
CA GLU A 28 25.81 -19.38 -28.88
C GLU A 28 26.05 -18.17 -27.97
N VAL A 29 27.04 -17.35 -28.32
CA VAL A 29 27.21 -16.02 -27.73
C VAL A 29 26.09 -15.16 -28.29
N ALA A 30 25.03 -14.96 -27.50
CA ALA A 30 23.97 -14.02 -27.82
C ALA A 30 24.57 -12.62 -27.95
N ALA A 31 24.34 -11.94 -29.08
CA ALA A 31 24.84 -10.59 -29.30
C ALA A 31 24.14 -9.59 -28.38
N ALA A 32 24.91 -8.63 -27.85
CA ALA A 32 24.45 -7.67 -26.85
C ALA A 32 23.08 -7.05 -27.17
N GLN A 33 22.13 -7.21 -26.25
CA GLN A 33 20.75 -6.76 -26.40
C GLN A 33 20.49 -5.55 -25.49
N THR A 34 19.97 -4.47 -26.07
CA THR A 34 19.43 -3.34 -25.30
C THR A 34 17.90 -3.36 -25.34
N LEU A 35 17.27 -3.39 -24.17
CA LEU A 35 15.85 -3.20 -23.96
C LEU A 35 15.61 -1.83 -23.31
N ARG A 36 14.57 -1.14 -23.77
CA ARG A 36 14.17 0.17 -23.27
C ARG A 36 12.71 0.11 -22.86
N TYR A 37 12.39 0.76 -21.76
CA TYR A 37 11.03 0.91 -21.25
C TYR A 37 10.81 2.37 -20.86
N VAL A 38 9.63 2.91 -21.14
CA VAL A 38 9.18 4.21 -20.62
C VAL A 38 8.21 3.98 -19.46
N ALA A 39 8.26 4.84 -18.45
CA ALA A 39 7.29 4.85 -17.36
C ALA A 39 6.35 6.05 -17.53
N LEU A 40 5.08 5.76 -17.77
CA LEU A 40 4.04 6.73 -18.09
C LEU A 40 3.09 6.90 -16.89
N VAL A 41 2.70 8.13 -16.60
CA VAL A 41 1.63 8.52 -15.68
C VAL A 41 0.62 9.37 -16.45
N ASP A 42 -0.57 9.64 -15.88
CA ASP A 42 -1.52 10.65 -16.39
C ASP A 42 -1.72 10.62 -17.92
N GLY A 43 -2.34 9.54 -18.41
CA GLY A 43 -2.72 9.38 -19.82
C GLY A 43 -1.58 9.33 -20.84
N GLY A 44 -0.33 9.11 -20.40
CA GLY A 44 0.83 8.97 -21.29
C GLY A 44 1.98 9.96 -21.05
N THR A 45 1.93 10.77 -19.99
CA THR A 45 3.03 11.65 -19.60
C THR A 45 4.22 10.84 -19.09
N GLN A 46 5.40 10.96 -19.72
CA GLN A 46 6.58 10.20 -19.28
C GLN A 46 7.18 10.78 -17.99
N ALA A 47 7.10 10.01 -16.90
CA ALA A 47 7.70 10.30 -15.59
C ALA A 47 9.00 9.52 -15.33
N GLY A 48 9.35 8.54 -16.18
CA GLY A 48 10.56 7.74 -15.99
C GLY A 48 10.93 6.84 -17.16
N HIS A 49 11.95 6.02 -16.95
CA HIS A 49 12.41 5.01 -17.90
C HIS A 49 13.22 3.90 -17.22
N GLN A 50 13.36 2.78 -17.93
CA GLN A 50 14.33 1.73 -17.63
C GLN A 50 15.12 1.39 -18.89
N VAL A 51 16.45 1.28 -18.80
CA VAL A 51 17.31 0.74 -19.86
C VAL A 51 18.03 -0.48 -19.32
N VAL A 52 17.84 -1.63 -19.97
CA VAL A 52 18.51 -2.90 -19.63
C VAL A 52 19.42 -3.30 -20.79
N VAL A 53 20.69 -3.58 -20.50
CA VAL A 53 21.69 -4.01 -21.47
C VAL A 53 22.23 -5.37 -21.05
N GLU A 54 21.92 -6.43 -21.79
CA GLU A 54 22.64 -7.71 -21.69
C GLU A 54 23.90 -7.59 -22.55
N GLY A 55 25.09 -7.65 -21.93
CA GLY A 55 26.38 -7.49 -22.61
C GLY A 55 27.02 -8.80 -23.09
N ASP A 56 27.87 -8.71 -24.12
CA ASP A 56 28.67 -9.85 -24.62
C ASP A 56 29.67 -10.39 -23.57
N ASP A 57 29.89 -9.66 -22.47
CA ASP A 57 30.67 -10.08 -21.29
C ASP A 57 29.89 -11.01 -20.35
N GLY A 58 28.62 -11.31 -20.65
CA GLY A 58 27.73 -12.10 -19.80
C GLY A 58 27.20 -11.33 -18.58
N VAL A 59 27.37 -10.00 -18.58
CA VAL A 59 26.91 -9.11 -17.50
C VAL A 59 25.73 -8.30 -18.00
N THR A 60 24.63 -8.34 -17.24
CA THR A 60 23.46 -7.49 -17.50
C THR A 60 23.53 -6.25 -16.63
N ARG A 61 23.21 -5.09 -17.21
CA ARG A 61 23.23 -3.78 -16.55
C ARG A 61 21.88 -3.11 -16.69
N SER A 62 21.36 -2.51 -15.63
CA SER A 62 20.09 -1.77 -15.63
C SER A 62 20.30 -0.34 -15.15
N GLU A 63 19.65 0.62 -15.80
CA GLU A 63 19.48 1.98 -15.26
C GLU A 63 17.98 2.27 -15.20
N PHE A 64 17.49 2.63 -14.02
CA PHE A 64 16.07 2.90 -13.76
C PHE A 64 15.92 4.25 -13.05
N ILE A 65 15.09 5.12 -13.62
CA ILE A 65 14.79 6.45 -13.09
C ILE A 65 13.27 6.63 -13.16
N PHE A 66 12.65 6.96 -12.02
CA PHE A 66 11.25 7.36 -11.96
C PHE A 66 11.10 8.60 -11.08
N LYS A 67 10.45 9.65 -11.60
CA LYS A 67 10.26 10.92 -10.90
C LYS A 67 8.82 11.40 -11.07
N ASP A 68 8.08 11.42 -9.97
CA ASP A 68 6.74 12.02 -9.86
C ASP A 68 6.70 13.00 -8.67
N ASN A 69 5.93 14.08 -8.75
CA ASN A 69 5.80 15.08 -7.68
C ASN A 69 7.17 15.52 -7.11
N GLY A 70 8.15 15.73 -7.99
CA GLY A 70 9.52 16.16 -7.66
C GLY A 70 10.40 15.14 -6.92
N ARG A 71 9.97 13.89 -6.73
CA ARG A 71 10.64 12.84 -5.94
C ARG A 71 10.64 11.48 -6.65
N GLY A 72 11.35 10.48 -6.12
CA GLY A 72 11.38 9.12 -6.69
C GLY A 72 12.80 8.57 -6.92
N PRO A 73 12.93 7.26 -7.14
CA PRO A 73 14.22 6.56 -7.13
C PRO A 73 15.07 6.79 -8.40
N GLU A 74 16.39 6.67 -8.21
CA GLU A 74 17.39 6.54 -9.27
C GLU A 74 18.28 5.35 -8.94
N LEU A 75 18.20 4.27 -9.71
CA LEU A 75 18.89 3.00 -9.44
C LEU A 75 19.76 2.57 -10.64
N LYS A 76 20.94 2.04 -10.35
CA LYS A 76 21.85 1.41 -11.33
C LYS A 76 22.24 0.02 -10.86
N GLU A 77 22.01 -0.98 -11.69
CA GLU A 77 22.23 -2.39 -11.37
C GLU A 77 23.28 -3.03 -12.27
N GLU A 78 24.01 -4.01 -11.72
CA GLU A 78 24.86 -4.92 -12.49
C GLU A 78 24.69 -6.35 -11.96
N PHE A 79 24.42 -7.33 -12.82
CA PHE A 79 24.22 -8.72 -12.42
C PHE A 79 24.70 -9.76 -13.44
N THR A 80 25.03 -10.95 -12.94
CA THR A 80 25.33 -12.14 -13.75
C THR A 80 24.45 -13.30 -13.31
N LEU A 81 24.14 -14.22 -14.24
CA LEU A 81 23.21 -15.33 -14.00
C LEU A 81 23.93 -16.69 -13.97
N ASN A 82 23.34 -17.64 -13.25
CA ASN A 82 23.66 -19.06 -13.32
C ASN A 82 23.04 -19.68 -14.59
N PRO A 83 23.47 -20.89 -15.03
CA PRO A 83 22.86 -21.58 -16.18
C PRO A 83 21.35 -21.86 -16.02
N ASP A 84 20.88 -22.05 -14.79
CA ASP A 84 19.45 -22.16 -14.46
C ASP A 84 18.70 -20.82 -14.61
N GLY A 85 19.39 -19.68 -14.74
CA GLY A 85 18.81 -18.35 -14.93
C GLY A 85 18.62 -17.56 -13.63
N THR A 86 18.96 -18.12 -12.46
CA THR A 86 18.98 -17.38 -11.18
C THR A 86 20.18 -16.44 -11.09
N PHE A 87 20.12 -15.44 -10.20
CA PHE A 87 21.27 -14.59 -9.90
C PHE A 87 22.48 -15.40 -9.41
N ARG A 88 23.64 -15.17 -10.03
CA ARG A 88 24.96 -15.61 -9.58
C ARG A 88 25.69 -14.50 -8.83
N SER A 89 25.58 -13.28 -9.36
CA SER A 89 25.96 -12.04 -8.67
C SER A 89 24.92 -10.98 -9.00
N TYR A 90 24.67 -10.07 -8.04
CA TYR A 90 23.81 -8.91 -8.23
C TYR A 90 24.40 -7.74 -7.43
N ARG A 91 24.33 -6.54 -8.00
CA ARG A 91 24.55 -5.28 -7.31
C ARG A 91 23.52 -4.26 -7.77
N VAL A 92 23.07 -3.41 -6.84
CA VAL A 92 22.42 -2.13 -7.13
C VAL A 92 23.09 -1.01 -6.33
N THR A 93 23.17 0.18 -6.93
CA THR A 93 23.53 1.43 -6.26
C THR A 93 22.59 2.55 -6.70
N GLY A 94 22.25 3.49 -5.82
CA GLY A 94 21.30 4.55 -6.15
C GLY A 94 20.76 5.34 -4.96
N THR A 95 19.55 5.88 -5.13
CA THR A 95 18.77 6.56 -4.09
C THR A 95 17.32 6.09 -4.04
N SER A 96 16.72 6.13 -2.84
CA SER A 96 15.31 5.84 -2.58
C SER A 96 14.38 6.97 -3.03
N THR A 97 13.08 6.83 -2.72
CA THR A 97 12.05 7.83 -3.03
C THR A 97 12.33 9.20 -2.40
N PHE A 98 12.75 9.24 -1.13
CA PHE A 98 13.05 10.48 -0.38
C PHE A 98 14.55 10.72 -0.13
N GLY A 99 15.41 9.97 -0.82
CA GLY A 99 16.84 10.27 -0.98
C GLY A 99 17.80 9.44 -0.13
N ALA A 100 17.34 8.47 0.66
CA ALA A 100 18.23 7.53 1.34
C ALA A 100 19.13 6.80 0.33
N PRO A 101 20.42 6.57 0.65
CA PRO A 101 21.33 5.85 -0.25
C PRO A 101 20.94 4.38 -0.36
N VAL A 102 21.02 3.84 -1.57
CA VAL A 102 20.89 2.41 -1.86
C VAL A 102 22.27 1.89 -2.27
N ASP A 103 22.77 0.87 -1.57
CA ASP A 103 23.88 0.01 -2.01
C ASP A 103 23.59 -1.41 -1.53
N GLU A 104 23.39 -2.33 -2.46
CA GLU A 104 23.11 -3.73 -2.16
C GLU A 104 23.89 -4.64 -3.09
N THR A 105 24.45 -5.70 -2.51
CA THR A 105 25.29 -6.69 -3.18
C THR A 105 24.86 -8.09 -2.79
N PHE A 106 24.92 -9.03 -3.75
CA PHE A 106 24.69 -10.45 -3.56
C PHE A 106 25.63 -11.29 -4.41
N THR A 107 26.03 -12.45 -3.87
CA THR A 107 26.78 -13.48 -4.58
C THR A 107 26.30 -14.88 -4.18
N LEU A 108 26.31 -15.81 -5.12
CA LEU A 108 26.15 -17.25 -4.90
C LEU A 108 27.39 -17.97 -5.42
N ALA A 109 28.17 -18.55 -4.51
CA ALA A 109 29.38 -19.32 -4.81
C ALA A 109 29.44 -20.57 -3.94
N ASP A 110 29.81 -21.70 -4.53
CA ASP A 110 30.00 -23.00 -3.85
C ASP A 110 28.80 -23.45 -2.97
N GLY A 111 27.58 -23.12 -3.41
CA GLY A 111 26.33 -23.42 -2.69
C GLY A 111 26.04 -22.50 -1.50
N VAL A 112 26.84 -21.44 -1.30
CA VAL A 112 26.63 -20.44 -0.23
C VAL A 112 26.22 -19.10 -0.85
N ALA A 113 25.05 -18.63 -0.44
CA ALA A 113 24.54 -17.30 -0.71
C ALA A 113 25.11 -16.30 0.30
N ARG A 114 25.59 -15.15 -0.17
CA ARG A 114 26.03 -14.02 0.66
C ARG A 114 25.45 -12.73 0.13
N TRP A 115 24.93 -11.89 1.00
CA TRP A 115 24.44 -10.56 0.65
C TRP A 115 24.81 -9.51 1.68
N THR A 116 24.87 -8.26 1.23
CA THR A 116 24.94 -7.06 2.06
C THR A 116 24.18 -5.96 1.35
N SER A 117 23.04 -5.59 1.91
CA SER A 117 22.32 -4.34 1.63
C SER A 117 22.59 -3.33 2.73
N THR A 118 22.29 -2.07 2.46
CA THR A 118 22.17 -1.02 3.49
C THR A 118 21.41 -1.52 4.72
N SER A 119 20.27 -2.18 4.54
CA SER A 119 19.41 -2.66 5.64
C SER A 119 19.89 -3.92 6.38
N GLY A 120 21.09 -4.42 6.04
CA GLY A 120 21.69 -5.58 6.70
C GLY A 120 22.35 -6.58 5.76
N ARG A 121 22.99 -7.60 6.35
CA ARG A 121 23.79 -8.61 5.66
C ARG A 121 23.43 -10.02 6.12
N GLY A 122 23.73 -11.01 5.28
CA GLY A 122 23.58 -12.41 5.65
C GLY A 122 24.40 -13.35 4.80
N GLU A 123 24.56 -14.57 5.32
CA GLU A 123 25.24 -15.69 4.67
C GLU A 123 24.47 -16.98 5.02
N GLN A 124 24.12 -17.78 4.02
CA GLN A 124 23.48 -19.08 4.25
C GLN A 124 23.78 -20.09 3.13
N PRO A 125 23.87 -21.40 3.44
CA PRO A 125 23.85 -22.44 2.42
C PRO A 125 22.49 -22.48 1.71
N VAL A 126 22.48 -22.69 0.39
CA VAL A 126 21.25 -22.74 -0.42
C VAL A 126 21.25 -23.94 -1.36
N GLY A 127 20.05 -24.43 -1.66
CA GLY A 127 19.85 -25.45 -2.71
C GLY A 127 20.06 -24.87 -4.12
N PRO A 128 20.34 -25.71 -5.13
CA PRO A 128 20.49 -25.27 -6.50
C PRO A 128 19.21 -24.60 -7.04
N GLY A 129 19.39 -23.53 -7.84
CA GLY A 129 18.30 -22.77 -8.42
C GLY A 129 17.48 -21.92 -7.44
N ALA A 130 17.98 -21.62 -6.24
CA ALA A 130 17.40 -20.59 -5.37
C ALA A 130 17.72 -19.19 -5.93
N GLN A 131 16.70 -18.35 -6.06
CA GLN A 131 16.80 -17.00 -6.61
C GLN A 131 16.99 -15.96 -5.50
N TYR A 132 17.85 -14.98 -5.73
CA TYR A 132 17.95 -13.83 -4.83
C TYR A 132 16.79 -12.86 -5.05
N SER A 133 16.16 -12.42 -3.96
CA SER A 133 15.23 -11.29 -3.96
C SER A 133 16.00 -10.03 -3.54
N PRO A 134 16.22 -9.06 -4.43
CA PRO A 134 16.74 -7.74 -4.03
C PRO A 134 15.82 -7.03 -3.04
N LEU A 135 16.35 -5.97 -2.40
CA LEU A 135 15.60 -5.06 -1.54
C LEU A 135 15.40 -3.72 -2.22
N GLY A 136 16.50 -3.10 -2.64
CA GLY A 136 16.50 -2.13 -3.71
C GLY A 136 16.65 -2.87 -5.03
N GLY A 137 15.91 -2.46 -6.06
CA GLY A 137 16.04 -3.04 -7.39
C GLY A 137 15.10 -2.42 -8.41
N SER A 138 15.45 -2.56 -9.67
CA SER A 138 14.62 -2.17 -10.80
C SER A 138 13.68 -3.32 -11.21
N PRO A 139 12.58 -3.03 -11.92
CA PRO A 139 11.76 -4.05 -12.58
C PRO A 139 12.51 -5.04 -13.49
N ALA A 140 13.79 -4.83 -13.84
CA ALA A 140 14.61 -5.83 -14.51
C ALA A 140 14.74 -7.15 -13.72
N ALA A 141 14.76 -7.10 -12.38
CA ALA A 141 14.79 -8.28 -11.52
C ALA A 141 13.56 -9.19 -11.69
N THR A 142 12.41 -8.64 -12.10
CA THR A 142 11.22 -9.40 -12.47
C THR A 142 11.48 -10.28 -13.68
N SER A 143 12.21 -9.80 -14.70
CA SER A 143 12.54 -10.60 -15.89
C SER A 143 13.41 -11.81 -15.55
N VAL A 144 14.37 -11.66 -14.63
CA VAL A 144 15.20 -12.77 -14.14
C VAL A 144 14.34 -13.82 -13.44
N SER A 145 13.45 -13.36 -12.56
CA SER A 145 12.56 -14.23 -11.78
C SER A 145 11.53 -14.97 -12.65
N LEU A 146 10.99 -14.32 -13.68
CA LEU A 146 10.10 -14.94 -14.67
C LEU A 146 10.82 -15.98 -15.53
N ALA A 147 12.02 -15.67 -16.04
CA ALA A 147 12.84 -16.60 -16.80
C ALA A 147 13.27 -17.84 -15.98
N ALA A 148 13.55 -17.65 -14.69
CA ALA A 148 13.87 -18.74 -13.76
C ALA A 148 12.63 -19.59 -13.42
N LEU A 149 11.45 -18.98 -13.26
CA LEU A 149 10.18 -19.71 -13.07
C LEU A 149 9.77 -20.53 -14.31
N ALA A 150 9.93 -19.98 -15.52
CA ALA A 150 9.53 -20.66 -16.76
C ALA A 150 10.28 -21.97 -17.03
N LYS A 151 11.49 -22.14 -16.48
CA LYS A 151 12.29 -23.38 -16.55
C LYS A 151 11.85 -24.45 -15.54
N ARG A 152 10.93 -24.16 -14.61
CA ARG A 152 10.62 -25.00 -13.46
C ARG A 152 9.27 -25.71 -13.60
N PRO A 153 9.22 -27.05 -13.75
CA PRO A 153 7.98 -27.79 -13.99
C PRO A 153 7.05 -27.87 -12.77
N ASP A 154 7.52 -27.48 -11.58
CA ASP A 154 6.71 -27.34 -10.36
C ASP A 154 6.11 -25.94 -10.19
N GLY A 155 6.51 -24.97 -11.02
CA GLY A 155 6.08 -23.57 -10.94
C GLY A 155 6.56 -22.82 -9.69
N ARG A 156 7.58 -23.33 -8.97
CA ARG A 156 8.01 -22.81 -7.66
C ARG A 156 9.48 -22.43 -7.67
N LEU A 157 9.79 -21.16 -7.38
CA LEU A 157 11.14 -20.62 -7.32
C LEU A 157 11.50 -20.26 -5.87
N PRO A 158 12.34 -21.05 -5.17
CA PRO A 158 12.78 -20.73 -3.81
C PRO A 158 13.53 -19.40 -3.77
N LEU A 159 13.25 -18.57 -2.77
CA LEU A 159 13.83 -17.24 -2.60
C LEU A 159 14.90 -17.21 -1.51
N ILE A 160 15.87 -16.32 -1.70
CA ILE A 160 16.92 -15.95 -0.73
C ILE A 160 16.60 -14.52 -0.28
N PRO A 161 16.54 -14.23 1.04
CA PRO A 161 16.88 -15.12 2.16
C PRO A 161 15.86 -16.24 2.43
N SER A 162 14.57 -16.01 2.18
CA SER A 162 13.54 -17.04 2.34
C SER A 162 12.29 -16.69 1.51
N GLY A 163 11.33 -17.62 1.45
CA GLY A 163 10.12 -17.52 0.62
C GLY A 163 10.14 -18.46 -0.58
N VAL A 164 9.03 -18.52 -1.32
CA VAL A 164 8.93 -19.26 -2.58
C VAL A 164 8.01 -18.49 -3.52
N LEU A 165 8.57 -17.96 -4.60
CA LEU A 165 7.81 -17.29 -5.65
C LEU A 165 7.10 -18.32 -6.52
N SER A 166 5.91 -17.98 -7.03
CA SER A 166 5.23 -18.72 -8.10
C SER A 166 4.44 -17.78 -9.00
N ALA A 167 4.27 -18.13 -10.27
CA ALA A 167 3.53 -17.32 -11.23
C ALA A 167 2.46 -18.14 -11.96
N ARG A 168 1.30 -17.54 -12.20
CA ARG A 168 0.17 -18.10 -12.96
C ARG A 168 -0.19 -17.16 -14.11
N LYS A 169 -0.30 -17.69 -15.33
CA LYS A 169 -0.92 -16.95 -16.45
C LYS A 169 -2.40 -16.72 -16.14
N VAL A 170 -2.84 -15.46 -16.15
CA VAL A 170 -4.22 -15.06 -15.86
C VAL A 170 -4.92 -14.43 -17.08
N ALA A 171 -4.16 -13.84 -18.01
CA ALA A 171 -4.70 -13.33 -19.27
C ALA A 171 -3.62 -13.31 -20.37
N GLU A 172 -4.02 -12.93 -21.58
CA GLU A 172 -3.13 -12.64 -22.71
C GLU A 172 -3.70 -11.53 -23.60
N ALA A 173 -2.85 -10.92 -24.41
CA ALA A 173 -3.24 -9.87 -25.37
C ALA A 173 -2.36 -9.89 -26.63
N GLU A 174 -2.92 -9.51 -27.78
CA GLU A 174 -2.14 -9.15 -28.97
C GLU A 174 -1.79 -7.66 -28.90
N VAL A 175 -0.50 -7.34 -28.86
CA VAL A 175 0.03 -5.97 -28.89
C VAL A 175 0.61 -5.64 -30.26
N ARG A 176 0.59 -4.36 -30.65
CA ARG A 176 0.98 -3.90 -32.00
C ARG A 176 1.93 -2.70 -31.99
N LYS A 177 2.86 -2.69 -32.95
CA LYS A 177 3.83 -1.61 -33.20
C LYS A 177 3.99 -1.40 -34.70
N GLY A 178 3.18 -0.50 -35.27
CA GLY A 178 3.11 -0.31 -36.71
C GLY A 178 2.62 -1.57 -37.43
N GLY A 179 3.51 -2.24 -38.17
CA GLY A 179 3.23 -3.54 -38.80
C GLY A 179 3.46 -4.74 -37.88
N ASP A 180 4.27 -4.59 -36.84
CA ASP A 180 4.65 -5.68 -35.94
C ASP A 180 3.53 -6.04 -34.98
N ARG A 181 3.45 -7.32 -34.63
CA ARG A 181 2.54 -7.85 -33.60
C ARG A 181 3.26 -8.85 -32.71
N ARG A 182 2.86 -8.91 -31.44
CA ARG A 182 3.30 -9.94 -30.49
C ARG A 182 2.13 -10.38 -29.62
N THR A 183 2.16 -11.61 -29.14
CA THR A 183 1.33 -12.03 -27.99
C THR A 183 2.12 -11.79 -26.71
N VAL A 184 1.47 -11.20 -25.72
CA VAL A 184 2.00 -11.02 -24.37
C VAL A 184 1.06 -11.64 -23.36
N GLN A 185 1.60 -12.14 -22.27
CA GLN A 185 0.87 -12.87 -21.23
C GLN A 185 0.90 -12.11 -19.91
N LEU A 186 -0.25 -12.00 -19.25
CA LEU A 186 -0.34 -11.43 -17.91
C LEU A 186 -0.10 -12.54 -16.88
N LEU A 187 0.92 -12.36 -16.07
CA LEU A 187 1.32 -13.29 -15.02
C LEU A 187 1.01 -12.68 -13.65
N ALA A 188 0.16 -13.36 -12.87
CA ALA A 188 -0.03 -13.08 -11.46
C ALA A 188 1.06 -13.81 -10.66
N ILE A 189 1.93 -13.05 -10.02
CA ILE A 189 3.10 -13.51 -9.25
C ILE A 189 2.74 -13.47 -7.76
N THR A 190 3.01 -14.54 -7.03
CA THR A 190 2.65 -14.72 -5.61
C THR A 190 3.78 -15.34 -4.80
N GLY A 191 3.73 -15.21 -3.47
CA GLY A 191 4.77 -15.68 -2.55
C GLY A 191 5.73 -14.60 -2.06
N VAL A 192 5.42 -13.34 -2.40
CA VAL A 192 6.01 -12.08 -1.89
C VAL A 192 4.87 -11.05 -1.76
N GLY A 193 5.04 -10.05 -0.90
CA GLY A 193 4.06 -9.01 -0.62
C GLY A 193 2.80 -9.52 0.09
N PHE A 194 1.84 -8.61 0.29
CA PHE A 194 0.51 -8.95 0.82
C PHE A 194 -0.50 -9.34 -0.27
N SER A 195 -0.18 -9.10 -1.55
CA SER A 195 -1.07 -9.30 -2.70
C SER A 195 -0.29 -9.79 -3.91
N PRO A 196 -0.93 -10.42 -4.91
CA PRO A 196 -0.24 -10.79 -6.14
C PRO A 196 0.33 -9.55 -6.85
N SER A 197 1.53 -9.68 -7.40
CA SER A 197 2.11 -8.70 -8.31
C SER A 197 1.81 -9.09 -9.76
N PHE A 198 1.43 -8.13 -10.60
CA PHE A 198 0.95 -8.39 -11.96
C PHE A 198 1.97 -7.90 -12.99
N ALA A 199 2.47 -8.81 -13.82
CA ALA A 199 3.48 -8.51 -14.84
C ALA A 199 3.03 -8.98 -16.22
N TRP A 200 3.06 -8.09 -17.21
CA TRP A 200 2.94 -8.46 -18.61
C TRP A 200 4.30 -8.92 -19.12
N ALA A 201 4.36 -10.16 -19.59
CA ALA A 201 5.58 -10.82 -20.04
C ALA A 201 5.49 -11.24 -21.51
N THR A 202 6.64 -11.43 -22.14
CA THR A 202 6.71 -12.04 -23.48
C THR A 202 6.29 -13.51 -23.46
N ASP A 203 5.66 -13.98 -24.53
CA ASP A 203 5.34 -15.41 -24.72
C ASP A 203 6.48 -16.12 -25.47
N GLU A 204 7.66 -16.08 -24.84
CA GLU A 204 8.95 -16.56 -25.38
C GLU A 204 9.52 -17.68 -24.51
N ALA A 205 10.45 -18.50 -25.03
CA ALA A 205 11.07 -19.60 -24.25
C ALA A 205 11.91 -19.13 -23.04
N ARG A 206 12.23 -17.84 -22.97
CA ARG A 206 12.80 -17.14 -21.80
C ARG A 206 11.91 -15.90 -21.53
N PRO A 207 10.76 -16.04 -20.85
CA PRO A 207 9.86 -14.92 -20.61
C PRO A 207 10.57 -13.78 -19.87
N ARG A 208 10.44 -12.57 -20.41
CA ARG A 208 10.93 -11.33 -19.80
C ARG A 208 9.77 -10.35 -19.63
N LEU A 209 10.00 -9.29 -18.87
CA LEU A 209 9.05 -8.19 -18.75
C LEU A 209 8.80 -7.54 -20.12
N PHE A 210 7.54 -7.18 -20.37
CA PHE A 210 7.09 -6.36 -21.48
C PHE A 210 6.39 -5.09 -20.98
N ALA A 211 5.52 -5.22 -19.98
CA ALA A 211 4.97 -4.09 -19.24
C ALA A 211 4.74 -4.44 -17.76
N TYR A 212 4.74 -3.41 -16.92
CA TYR A 212 4.45 -3.46 -15.49
C TYR A 212 3.51 -2.30 -15.19
N ILE A 213 2.26 -2.61 -14.85
CA ILE A 213 1.17 -1.64 -14.78
C ILE A 213 0.58 -1.67 -13.38
N TYR A 214 0.54 -0.50 -12.73
CA TYR A 214 -0.25 -0.24 -11.55
C TYR A 214 -1.46 0.61 -11.98
N PRO A 215 -2.66 0.02 -12.11
CA PRO A 215 -3.83 0.69 -12.67
C PRO A 215 -4.15 2.02 -11.99
N GLY A 216 -4.40 3.07 -12.78
CA GLY A 216 -4.65 4.42 -12.29
C GLY A 216 -3.43 5.17 -11.70
N PHE A 217 -2.21 4.61 -11.74
CA PHE A 217 -1.00 5.28 -11.24
C PHE A 217 0.15 5.33 -12.26
N VAL A 218 0.71 4.18 -12.64
CA VAL A 218 1.87 4.14 -13.56
C VAL A 218 1.84 2.92 -14.49
N GLN A 219 2.05 3.19 -15.77
CA GLN A 219 2.19 2.21 -16.84
C GLN A 219 3.65 2.20 -17.32
N MET A 220 4.44 1.20 -16.96
CA MET A 220 5.79 1.03 -17.51
C MET A 220 5.76 -0.01 -18.64
N ILE A 221 6.25 0.32 -19.84
CA ILE A 221 6.08 -0.49 -21.06
C ILE A 221 7.29 -0.40 -22.00
N GLU A 222 7.56 -1.47 -22.76
CA GLU A 222 8.63 -1.54 -23.77
C GLU A 222 8.52 -0.37 -24.79
N GLU A 223 9.63 0.32 -25.02
CA GLU A 223 9.71 1.55 -25.84
C GLU A 223 9.16 1.33 -27.26
N GLY A 224 8.30 2.25 -27.71
CA GLY A 224 7.57 2.21 -28.96
C GLY A 224 6.35 1.27 -28.98
N TRP A 225 5.92 0.71 -27.84
CA TRP A 225 4.66 -0.04 -27.68
C TRP A 225 3.63 0.70 -26.81
N GLU A 226 3.86 1.97 -26.48
CA GLU A 226 3.09 2.78 -25.52
C GLU A 226 1.58 2.79 -25.80
N SER A 227 1.21 2.83 -27.08
CA SER A 227 -0.19 2.83 -27.56
C SER A 227 -0.99 1.56 -27.23
N ASN A 228 -0.38 0.56 -26.57
CA ASN A 228 -1.04 -0.63 -26.07
C ASN A 228 -1.32 -0.57 -24.56
N ALA A 229 -0.77 0.40 -23.82
CA ALA A 229 -0.75 0.39 -22.36
C ALA A 229 -2.14 0.38 -21.72
N ASP A 230 -3.05 1.28 -22.13
CA ASP A 230 -4.44 1.30 -21.64
C ASP A 230 -5.19 0.00 -21.94
N ALA A 231 -4.97 -0.60 -23.12
CA ALA A 231 -5.61 -1.85 -23.50
C ALA A 231 -5.12 -3.04 -22.64
N LEU A 232 -3.84 -3.03 -22.25
CA LEU A 232 -3.26 -4.00 -21.32
C LEU A 232 -3.74 -3.76 -19.89
N GLU A 233 -3.85 -2.51 -19.46
CA GLU A 233 -4.40 -2.14 -18.16
C GLU A 233 -5.86 -2.62 -18.02
N GLU A 234 -6.69 -2.43 -19.05
CA GLU A 234 -8.07 -2.90 -19.05
C GLU A 234 -8.21 -4.43 -19.04
N VAL A 235 -7.30 -5.16 -19.71
CA VAL A 235 -7.25 -6.64 -19.57
C VAL A 235 -6.79 -7.04 -18.17
N GLN A 236 -5.84 -6.32 -17.58
CA GLN A 236 -5.34 -6.57 -16.24
C GLN A 236 -6.40 -6.30 -15.16
N LYS A 237 -7.10 -5.16 -15.21
CA LYS A 237 -8.22 -4.84 -14.30
C LYS A 237 -9.24 -5.97 -14.24
N ARG A 238 -9.62 -6.55 -15.39
CA ARG A 238 -10.55 -7.71 -15.44
C ARG A 238 -9.98 -8.95 -14.76
N ALA A 239 -8.72 -9.30 -15.03
CA ALA A 239 -8.06 -10.45 -14.41
C ALA A 239 -7.84 -10.28 -12.89
N GLU A 240 -7.62 -9.05 -12.42
CA GLU A 240 -7.59 -8.69 -11.00
C GLU A 240 -8.98 -8.84 -10.36
N SER A 241 -10.02 -8.27 -10.97
CA SER A 241 -11.41 -8.37 -10.47
C SER A 241 -11.89 -9.82 -10.42
N GLU A 242 -11.57 -10.68 -11.39
CA GLU A 242 -11.87 -12.12 -11.35
C GLU A 242 -11.19 -12.82 -10.15
N ALA A 243 -9.93 -12.49 -9.87
CA ALA A 243 -9.20 -13.05 -8.73
C ALA A 243 -9.79 -12.58 -7.38
N LEU A 244 -10.21 -11.33 -7.29
CA LEU A 244 -10.81 -10.73 -6.10
C LEU A 244 -12.25 -11.20 -5.84
N VAL A 245 -13.05 -11.40 -6.88
CA VAL A 245 -14.38 -12.05 -6.77
C VAL A 245 -14.22 -13.48 -6.25
N ALA A 246 -13.22 -14.23 -6.76
CA ALA A 246 -12.92 -15.57 -6.26
C ALA A 246 -12.44 -15.56 -4.80
N MET A 247 -11.68 -14.53 -4.38
CA MET A 247 -11.25 -14.33 -2.99
C MET A 247 -12.44 -13.97 -2.08
N HIS A 248 -13.32 -13.05 -2.49
CA HIS A 248 -14.55 -12.71 -1.77
C HIS A 248 -15.40 -13.97 -1.54
N GLY A 249 -15.61 -14.77 -2.59
CA GLY A 249 -16.36 -16.03 -2.50
C GLY A 249 -15.77 -17.11 -1.58
N ARG A 250 -14.52 -16.94 -1.09
CA ARG A 250 -13.91 -17.79 -0.04
C ARG A 250 -14.03 -17.20 1.38
N LEU A 251 -14.05 -15.87 1.50
CA LEU A 251 -13.81 -15.16 2.76
C LEU A 251 -15.05 -14.44 3.31
N ALA A 252 -16.09 -14.24 2.50
CA ALA A 252 -17.33 -13.57 2.87
C ALA A 252 -18.40 -14.57 3.36
N HIS A 253 -18.54 -14.71 4.67
CA HIS A 253 -19.50 -15.63 5.29
C HIS A 253 -20.84 -14.91 5.51
N ARG A 254 -21.79 -15.11 4.60
CA ARG A 254 -23.13 -14.52 4.65
C ARG A 254 -23.88 -14.95 5.92
N LEU A 255 -24.52 -14.00 6.60
CA LEU A 255 -25.35 -14.19 7.80
C LEU A 255 -26.81 -13.77 7.53
N PRO A 256 -27.56 -14.54 6.72
CA PRO A 256 -28.96 -14.22 6.39
C PRO A 256 -29.87 -14.26 7.63
N GLY A 257 -30.95 -13.48 7.60
CA GLY A 257 -31.94 -13.45 8.68
C GLY A 257 -31.41 -12.78 9.94
N SER A 258 -31.35 -13.52 11.04
CA SER A 258 -31.00 -13.01 12.36
C SER A 258 -29.74 -13.66 12.96
N THR A 259 -28.86 -12.82 13.52
CA THR A 259 -27.65 -13.26 14.24
C THR A 259 -27.68 -12.76 15.67
N LEU A 260 -27.45 -13.62 16.66
CA LEU A 260 -27.29 -13.23 18.05
C LEU A 260 -25.81 -13.28 18.47
N ILE A 261 -25.21 -12.12 18.72
CA ILE A 261 -23.91 -12.02 19.40
C ILE A 261 -24.20 -12.01 20.90
N ARG A 262 -24.04 -13.15 21.57
CA ARG A 262 -24.33 -13.26 23.01
C ARG A 262 -23.12 -12.89 23.87
N ASN A 263 -23.37 -12.36 25.07
CA ASN A 263 -22.36 -12.14 26.10
C ASN A 263 -21.12 -11.33 25.63
N ALA A 264 -21.36 -10.21 24.96
CA ALA A 264 -20.33 -9.28 24.51
C ALA A 264 -20.25 -8.05 25.42
N ARG A 265 -19.04 -7.53 25.70
CA ARG A 265 -18.86 -6.22 26.34
C ARG A 265 -18.89 -5.15 25.26
N VAL A 266 -19.99 -4.41 25.18
CA VAL A 266 -20.28 -3.45 24.11
C VAL A 266 -19.53 -2.14 24.37
N PHE A 267 -18.78 -1.64 23.40
CA PHE A 267 -18.10 -0.35 23.50
C PHE A 267 -18.99 0.82 23.09
N ASP A 268 -19.13 1.79 23.98
CA ASP A 268 -19.76 3.09 23.75
C ASP A 268 -18.70 4.06 23.19
N SER A 269 -18.73 4.21 21.87
CA SER A 269 -17.85 5.13 21.13
C SER A 269 -18.17 6.62 21.32
N GLU A 270 -19.37 6.99 21.77
CA GLU A 270 -19.73 8.40 22.03
C GLU A 270 -19.12 8.89 23.36
N HIS A 271 -19.13 8.02 24.37
CA HIS A 271 -18.63 8.35 25.71
C HIS A 271 -17.24 7.76 26.04
N ALA A 272 -16.64 7.04 25.08
CA ALA A 272 -15.35 6.34 25.19
C ALA A 272 -15.31 5.38 26.41
N ARG A 273 -16.28 4.47 26.50
CA ARG A 273 -16.47 3.57 27.65
C ARG A 273 -16.79 2.15 27.22
N LEU A 274 -16.30 1.18 27.98
CA LEU A 274 -16.74 -0.21 27.85
C LEU A 274 -17.97 -0.46 28.74
N GLY A 275 -19.02 -1.03 28.15
CA GLY A 275 -20.25 -1.41 28.85
C GLY A 275 -20.20 -2.83 29.43
N GLU A 276 -21.23 -3.14 30.22
CA GLU A 276 -21.46 -4.46 30.80
C GLU A 276 -21.76 -5.53 29.73
N ALA A 277 -21.69 -6.80 30.14
CA ALA A 277 -22.01 -7.93 29.28
C ALA A 277 -23.46 -7.84 28.74
N SER A 278 -23.57 -7.84 27.42
CA SER A 278 -24.80 -7.61 26.66
C SER A 278 -24.98 -8.66 25.57
N ASP A 279 -26.21 -8.96 25.20
CA ASP A 279 -26.55 -9.65 23.95
C ASP A 279 -26.91 -8.60 22.89
N VAL A 280 -26.38 -8.77 21.68
CA VAL A 280 -26.62 -7.90 20.53
C VAL A 280 -27.24 -8.72 19.41
N ARG A 281 -28.50 -8.42 19.06
CA ARG A 281 -29.17 -9.06 17.93
C ARG A 281 -28.97 -8.22 16.68
N LEU A 282 -28.60 -8.90 15.60
CA LEU A 282 -28.54 -8.37 14.24
C LEU A 282 -29.67 -8.96 13.42
N ARG A 283 -30.21 -8.18 12.48
CA ARG A 283 -31.23 -8.60 11.51
C ARG A 283 -31.01 -7.88 10.19
N ASP A 284 -30.98 -8.60 9.07
CA ASP A 284 -30.86 -8.05 7.71
C ASP A 284 -29.75 -6.98 7.56
N GLY A 285 -28.59 -7.25 8.16
CA GLY A 285 -27.42 -6.37 8.13
C GLY A 285 -27.50 -5.10 9.01
N ARG A 286 -28.45 -5.04 9.95
CA ARG A 286 -28.62 -3.96 10.94
C ARG A 286 -28.62 -4.48 12.35
N ILE A 287 -28.35 -3.58 13.31
CA ILE A 287 -28.50 -3.84 14.74
C ILE A 287 -30.00 -3.76 15.08
N ASP A 288 -30.57 -4.86 15.57
CA ASP A 288 -31.98 -5.01 15.91
C ASP A 288 -32.21 -4.63 17.39
N SER A 289 -31.35 -5.12 18.29
CA SER A 289 -31.40 -4.81 19.72
C SER A 289 -30.02 -4.91 20.39
N VAL A 290 -29.88 -4.23 21.54
CA VAL A 290 -28.79 -4.39 22.51
C VAL A 290 -29.46 -4.51 23.88
N VAL A 291 -29.27 -5.63 24.58
CA VAL A 291 -29.91 -5.94 25.86
C VAL A 291 -28.91 -6.58 26.84
N PRO A 292 -29.15 -6.59 28.17
CA PRO A 292 -28.25 -7.24 29.11
C PRO A 292 -28.08 -8.74 28.82
N ALA A 293 -26.88 -9.29 28.99
CA ALA A 293 -26.57 -10.67 28.63
C ALA A 293 -27.47 -11.71 29.34
N GLY A 294 -27.98 -12.67 28.58
CA GLY A 294 -28.96 -13.66 29.01
C GLY A 294 -30.42 -13.19 28.96
N THR A 295 -30.70 -11.98 28.46
CA THR A 295 -32.07 -11.46 28.30
C THR A 295 -32.71 -11.89 26.98
N ASP A 296 -31.93 -12.08 25.92
CA ASP A 296 -32.45 -12.52 24.63
C ASP A 296 -32.67 -14.05 24.61
N ALA A 297 -33.95 -14.45 24.67
CA ALA A 297 -34.38 -15.85 24.68
C ALA A 297 -34.96 -16.34 23.33
N ASP A 298 -34.99 -15.46 22.32
CA ASP A 298 -35.54 -15.76 21.00
C ASP A 298 -34.55 -16.56 20.16
N ALA A 299 -35.08 -17.43 19.28
CA ALA A 299 -34.24 -18.13 18.33
C ALA A 299 -33.53 -17.13 17.40
N ALA A 300 -32.33 -17.48 16.96
CA ALA A 300 -31.60 -16.78 15.91
C ALA A 300 -31.13 -17.80 14.88
N ASP A 301 -31.02 -17.40 13.62
CA ASP A 301 -30.53 -18.25 12.54
C ASP A 301 -29.03 -18.55 12.73
N HIS A 302 -28.31 -17.59 13.30
CA HIS A 302 -26.89 -17.68 13.65
C HIS A 302 -26.63 -17.22 15.09
N VAL A 303 -25.63 -17.81 15.76
CA VAL A 303 -25.17 -17.41 17.09
C VAL A 303 -23.65 -17.24 17.09
N ILE A 304 -23.16 -16.14 17.65
CA ILE A 304 -21.75 -15.89 17.96
C ILE A 304 -21.63 -15.78 19.49
N ASP A 305 -20.80 -16.62 20.10
CA ASP A 305 -20.54 -16.56 21.54
C ASP A 305 -19.32 -15.67 21.82
N ALA A 306 -19.54 -14.40 22.14
CA ALA A 306 -18.44 -13.49 22.44
C ALA A 306 -17.65 -13.93 23.69
N GLY A 307 -18.30 -14.58 24.66
CA GLY A 307 -17.65 -15.12 25.86
C GLY A 307 -16.99 -14.05 26.74
N GLY A 308 -17.54 -12.83 26.77
CA GLY A 308 -16.99 -11.67 27.49
C GLY A 308 -16.04 -10.79 26.67
N ARG A 309 -15.81 -11.09 25.39
CA ARG A 309 -14.99 -10.26 24.48
C ARG A 309 -15.56 -8.87 24.25
N VAL A 310 -14.68 -7.93 23.89
CA VAL A 310 -15.07 -6.56 23.53
C VAL A 310 -15.62 -6.53 22.11
N LEU A 311 -16.82 -5.95 21.95
CA LEU A 311 -17.45 -5.67 20.67
C LEU A 311 -17.40 -4.15 20.41
N LEU A 312 -16.73 -3.78 19.33
CA LEU A 312 -16.59 -2.40 18.83
C LEU A 312 -17.49 -2.19 17.61
N PRO A 313 -17.87 -0.95 17.27
CA PRO A 313 -18.21 -0.61 15.89
C PRO A 313 -17.04 -0.90 14.93
N GLY A 314 -17.33 -1.03 13.65
CA GLY A 314 -16.34 -1.02 12.58
C GLY A 314 -15.43 0.20 12.65
N LEU A 315 -14.12 -0.01 12.50
CA LEU A 315 -13.12 1.06 12.55
C LEU A 315 -13.13 1.89 11.24
N PHE A 316 -12.72 3.14 11.38
CA PHE A 316 -12.52 4.11 10.31
C PHE A 316 -11.03 4.40 10.12
N ASP A 317 -10.51 4.19 8.91
CA ASP A 317 -9.23 4.77 8.46
C ASP A 317 -9.53 6.03 7.65
N MET A 318 -9.24 7.19 8.23
CA MET A 318 -9.63 8.50 7.68
C MET A 318 -8.59 9.08 6.70
N HIS A 319 -7.51 8.34 6.39
CA HIS A 319 -6.54 8.73 5.38
C HIS A 319 -5.98 7.51 4.65
N ALA A 320 -6.81 6.87 3.82
CA ALA A 320 -6.38 5.78 2.96
C ALA A 320 -6.16 6.24 1.52
N HIS A 321 -5.34 5.51 0.78
CA HIS A 321 -5.29 5.53 -0.68
C HIS A 321 -5.69 4.14 -1.19
N VAL A 322 -6.89 4.03 -1.76
CA VAL A 322 -7.54 2.74 -2.04
C VAL A 322 -6.97 2.09 -3.29
N SER A 323 -6.71 0.78 -3.21
CA SER A 323 -6.54 -0.07 -4.39
C SER A 323 -7.51 -1.25 -4.33
N ARG A 324 -7.65 -1.98 -5.43
CA ARG A 324 -8.45 -3.22 -5.46
C ARG A 324 -8.03 -4.27 -4.41
N TRP A 325 -6.76 -4.23 -3.99
CA TRP A 325 -6.16 -5.20 -3.07
C TRP A 325 -6.06 -4.70 -1.62
N SER A 326 -6.25 -3.41 -1.34
CA SER A 326 -6.11 -2.85 0.01
C SER A 326 -7.17 -3.34 1.00
N GLY A 327 -8.37 -3.68 0.51
CA GLY A 327 -9.54 -3.97 1.34
C GLY A 327 -9.42 -5.22 2.22
N GLY A 328 -8.61 -6.21 1.82
CA GLY A 328 -8.34 -7.40 2.63
C GLY A 328 -7.63 -7.07 3.95
N LEU A 329 -6.53 -6.31 3.88
CA LEU A 329 -5.79 -5.88 5.07
C LEU A 329 -6.64 -4.96 5.96
N GLN A 330 -7.42 -4.04 5.38
CA GLN A 330 -8.34 -3.19 6.15
C GLN A 330 -9.36 -4.03 6.93
N LEU A 331 -10.08 -4.93 6.27
CA LEU A 331 -11.08 -5.77 6.94
C LEU A 331 -10.45 -6.76 7.94
N ALA A 332 -9.25 -7.27 7.69
CA ALA A 332 -8.53 -8.08 8.67
C ALA A 332 -8.13 -7.29 9.93
N ALA A 333 -7.89 -5.99 9.80
CA ALA A 333 -7.63 -5.06 10.90
C ALA A 333 -8.89 -4.50 11.58
N GLY A 334 -10.10 -4.89 11.14
CA GLY A 334 -11.37 -4.38 11.68
C GLY A 334 -11.83 -3.05 11.09
N VAL A 335 -11.17 -2.55 10.05
CA VAL A 335 -11.57 -1.35 9.31
C VAL A 335 -12.69 -1.72 8.33
N THR A 336 -13.94 -1.33 8.65
CA THR A 336 -15.12 -1.54 7.77
C THR A 336 -15.52 -0.27 7.03
N SER A 337 -14.92 0.87 7.35
CA SER A 337 -15.10 2.13 6.62
C SER A 337 -13.76 2.83 6.47
N LEU A 338 -13.57 3.57 5.38
CA LEU A 338 -12.39 4.41 5.19
C LEU A 338 -12.73 5.67 4.40
N ARG A 339 -11.87 6.67 4.51
CA ARG A 339 -11.87 7.86 3.66
C ARG A 339 -10.71 7.76 2.68
N ASP A 340 -11.01 7.63 1.39
CA ASP A 340 -9.99 7.76 0.36
C ASP A 340 -9.63 9.24 0.22
N MET A 341 -8.34 9.56 0.34
CA MET A 341 -7.83 10.93 0.36
C MET A 341 -7.11 11.33 -0.94
N GLY A 342 -7.62 10.84 -2.08
CA GLY A 342 -7.28 11.31 -3.42
C GLY A 342 -6.63 10.22 -4.28
N ASN A 343 -7.20 9.98 -5.46
CA ASN A 343 -6.92 8.79 -6.25
C ASN A 343 -7.33 9.05 -7.72
N ASP A 344 -6.94 8.21 -8.67
CA ASP A 344 -7.49 8.32 -10.03
C ASP A 344 -9.02 8.22 -9.97
N ASN A 345 -9.67 9.26 -10.50
CA ASN A 345 -11.11 9.43 -10.44
C ASN A 345 -11.86 8.30 -11.18
N ALA A 346 -11.30 7.77 -12.27
CA ALA A 346 -11.93 6.67 -13.00
C ALA A 346 -11.81 5.35 -12.21
N THR A 347 -10.60 5.02 -11.76
CA THR A 347 -10.30 3.81 -10.99
C THR A 347 -11.05 3.79 -9.65
N LEU A 348 -11.06 4.89 -8.90
CA LEU A 348 -11.76 4.98 -7.62
C LEU A 348 -13.28 4.81 -7.79
N GLN A 349 -13.90 5.45 -8.78
CA GLN A 349 -15.34 5.25 -9.07
C GLN A 349 -15.65 3.81 -9.45
N GLN A 350 -14.76 3.14 -10.20
CA GLN A 350 -14.91 1.72 -10.53
C GLN A 350 -14.80 0.83 -9.27
N VAL A 351 -13.81 1.06 -8.39
CA VAL A 351 -13.67 0.29 -7.13
C VAL A 351 -14.85 0.54 -6.19
N ILE A 352 -15.40 1.76 -6.13
CA ILE A 352 -16.63 2.08 -5.38
C ILE A 352 -17.83 1.28 -5.92
N ALA A 353 -17.97 1.13 -7.24
CA ALA A 353 -19.01 0.30 -7.83
C ALA A 353 -18.82 -1.19 -7.53
N GLU A 354 -17.61 -1.73 -7.78
CA GLU A 354 -17.25 -3.13 -7.50
C GLU A 354 -17.46 -3.50 -6.01
N ALA A 355 -17.15 -2.59 -5.09
CA ALA A 355 -17.40 -2.75 -3.66
C ALA A 355 -18.89 -2.63 -3.29
N ARG A 356 -19.63 -1.69 -3.89
CA ARG A 356 -21.08 -1.51 -3.67
C ARG A 356 -21.90 -2.71 -4.11
N ASP A 357 -21.53 -3.35 -5.21
CA ASP A 357 -22.18 -4.57 -5.72
C ASP A 357 -21.81 -5.81 -4.89
N GLY A 358 -21.01 -5.65 -3.83
CA GLY A 358 -20.64 -6.71 -2.90
C GLY A 358 -19.64 -7.71 -3.48
N THR A 359 -18.92 -7.36 -4.54
CA THR A 359 -18.05 -8.31 -5.28
C THR A 359 -16.62 -8.40 -4.76
N LEU A 360 -16.19 -7.41 -3.96
CA LEU A 360 -14.83 -7.31 -3.41
C LEU A 360 -14.81 -7.57 -1.90
N VAL A 361 -13.65 -7.96 -1.38
CA VAL A 361 -13.34 -7.88 0.06
C VAL A 361 -12.89 -6.44 0.34
N MET A 362 -13.85 -5.53 0.56
CA MET A 362 -13.59 -4.09 0.64
C MET A 362 -14.41 -3.40 1.75
N PRO A 363 -13.81 -2.48 2.53
CA PRO A 363 -14.51 -1.53 3.40
C PRO A 363 -15.47 -0.61 2.64
N ARG A 364 -16.32 0.10 3.37
CA ARG A 364 -17.12 1.21 2.83
C ARG A 364 -16.20 2.40 2.52
N ILE A 365 -16.18 2.82 1.25
CA ILE A 365 -15.33 3.91 0.78
C ILE A 365 -16.11 5.24 0.88
N VAL A 366 -15.54 6.22 1.57
CA VAL A 366 -15.99 7.63 1.58
C VAL A 366 -14.97 8.44 0.79
N PRO A 367 -15.26 8.86 -0.45
CA PRO A 367 -14.23 9.47 -1.30
C PRO A 367 -14.09 10.98 -1.04
N ALA A 368 -12.85 11.45 -0.92
CA ALA A 368 -12.47 12.85 -0.98
C ALA A 368 -11.79 13.15 -2.33
N GLY A 369 -12.16 14.27 -2.96
CA GLY A 369 -11.71 14.64 -4.29
C GLY A 369 -10.32 15.27 -4.24
N PHE A 370 -9.43 14.90 -5.16
CA PHE A 370 -8.08 15.44 -5.23
C PHE A 370 -8.01 16.64 -6.19
N LEU A 371 -7.44 17.75 -5.75
CA LEU A 371 -7.30 18.97 -6.54
C LEU A 371 -5.91 19.59 -6.40
N GLU A 372 -5.15 19.59 -7.50
CA GLU A 372 -3.76 20.08 -7.57
C GLU A 372 -3.62 21.23 -8.56
N GLY A 373 -2.68 22.14 -8.31
CA GLY A 373 -2.34 23.23 -9.24
C GLY A 373 -1.38 22.79 -10.35
N GLU A 374 -1.54 23.31 -11.57
CA GLU A 374 -0.60 23.04 -12.67
C GLU A 374 0.80 23.63 -12.39
N SER A 375 1.82 22.77 -12.36
CA SER A 375 3.23 23.13 -12.23
C SER A 375 4.15 22.00 -12.72
N ALA A 376 5.47 22.25 -12.76
CA ALA A 376 6.46 21.21 -13.04
C ALA A 376 6.60 20.15 -11.92
N GLN A 377 5.86 20.30 -10.82
CA GLN A 377 5.87 19.42 -9.65
C GLN A 377 4.48 18.86 -9.28
N SER A 378 3.45 19.06 -10.11
CA SER A 378 2.09 18.58 -9.82
C SER A 378 2.04 17.07 -9.60
N ALA A 379 1.43 16.64 -8.49
CA ALA A 379 0.98 15.26 -8.33
C ALA A 379 -0.28 15.00 -9.17
N ARG A 380 -0.45 13.77 -9.66
CA ARG A 380 -1.43 13.44 -10.72
C ARG A 380 -2.46 12.39 -10.28
N ASN A 381 -2.92 12.51 -9.03
CA ASN A 381 -3.86 11.59 -8.39
C ASN A 381 -5.32 12.12 -8.46
N GLY A 382 -5.72 12.72 -9.58
CA GLY A 382 -7.01 13.40 -9.75
C GLY A 382 -6.91 14.63 -10.65
N PHE A 383 -7.71 15.67 -10.40
CA PHE A 383 -7.73 16.85 -11.28
C PHE A 383 -6.55 17.81 -10.99
N VAL A 384 -5.75 18.08 -12.03
CA VAL A 384 -4.79 19.18 -12.07
C VAL A 384 -5.44 20.38 -12.77
N VAL A 385 -5.37 21.58 -12.18
CA VAL A 385 -6.06 22.78 -12.70
C VAL A 385 -5.14 24.00 -12.80
N ALA A 386 -5.33 24.78 -13.87
CA ALA A 386 -4.59 26.02 -14.14
C ALA A 386 -5.28 27.28 -13.62
N ASP A 387 -6.62 27.25 -13.47
CA ASP A 387 -7.44 28.40 -13.09
C ASP A 387 -8.68 28.03 -12.25
N LEU A 388 -9.40 29.06 -11.78
CA LEU A 388 -10.60 28.94 -10.95
C LEU A 388 -11.78 28.28 -11.68
N GLU A 389 -11.90 28.41 -13.01
CA GLU A 389 -12.98 27.78 -13.77
C GLU A 389 -12.70 26.28 -14.00
N GLY A 390 -11.44 25.87 -14.07
CA GLY A 390 -11.02 24.48 -13.93
C GLY A 390 -11.33 23.93 -12.54
N ALA A 391 -10.95 24.67 -11.48
CA ALA A 391 -11.20 24.28 -10.09
C ALA A 391 -12.70 24.08 -9.80
N LYS A 392 -13.56 25.01 -10.25
CA LYS A 392 -15.03 24.87 -10.14
C LYS A 392 -15.57 23.62 -10.81
N LYS A 393 -15.17 23.34 -12.06
CA LYS A 393 -15.62 22.14 -12.80
C LYS A 393 -15.19 20.85 -12.12
N ALA A 394 -13.99 20.81 -11.56
CA ALA A 394 -13.51 19.68 -10.77
C ALA A 394 -14.35 19.48 -9.49
N ILE A 395 -14.65 20.55 -8.76
CA ILE A 395 -15.52 20.53 -7.58
C ILE A 395 -16.95 20.10 -7.94
N ASP A 396 -17.52 20.63 -9.03
CA ASP A 396 -18.86 20.29 -9.49
C ASP A 396 -18.95 18.81 -9.87
N TRP A 397 -17.92 18.28 -10.55
CA TRP A 397 -17.80 16.85 -10.83
C TRP A 397 -17.75 16.03 -9.53
N TYR A 398 -16.91 16.41 -8.56
CA TYR A 398 -16.81 15.72 -7.27
C TYR A 398 -18.16 15.72 -6.52
N ALA A 399 -18.84 16.86 -6.44
CA ALA A 399 -20.14 16.98 -5.80
C ALA A 399 -21.20 16.07 -6.45
N ASP A 400 -21.26 16.06 -7.79
CA ASP A 400 -22.27 15.28 -8.52
C ASP A 400 -21.97 13.77 -8.55
N HIS A 401 -20.73 13.37 -8.25
CA HIS A 401 -20.32 11.96 -8.03
C HIS A 401 -20.31 11.55 -6.55
N GLY A 402 -20.91 12.35 -5.66
CA GLY A 402 -21.17 12.00 -4.26
C GLY A 402 -19.98 12.13 -3.31
N TYR A 403 -18.89 12.78 -3.73
CA TYR A 403 -17.78 13.13 -2.85
C TYR A 403 -18.23 14.20 -1.84
N ARG A 404 -17.69 14.14 -0.62
CA ARG A 404 -18.10 15.00 0.51
C ARG A 404 -17.02 15.96 0.99
N GLN A 405 -15.82 15.81 0.46
CA GLN A 405 -14.63 16.54 0.86
C GLN A 405 -13.72 16.76 -0.34
N LEU A 406 -13.01 17.88 -0.36
CA LEU A 406 -12.00 18.25 -1.34
C LEU A 406 -10.64 18.31 -0.63
N LYS A 407 -9.67 17.51 -1.05
CA LYS A 407 -8.26 17.57 -0.65
C LYS A 407 -7.48 18.40 -1.67
N VAL A 408 -7.12 19.61 -1.27
CA VAL A 408 -6.23 20.51 -2.01
C VAL A 408 -4.77 20.06 -1.82
N TYR A 409 -3.94 20.25 -2.84
CA TYR A 409 -2.56 19.74 -2.85
C TYR A 409 -1.47 20.82 -3.03
N ASN A 410 -0.20 20.40 -2.90
CA ASN A 410 0.94 21.30 -2.63
C ASN A 410 1.18 22.38 -3.71
N SER A 411 0.85 22.15 -4.98
CA SER A 411 1.10 23.09 -6.07
C SER A 411 -0.05 24.07 -6.30
N PHE A 412 -1.14 23.98 -5.53
CA PHE A 412 -2.36 24.76 -5.76
C PHE A 412 -2.14 26.29 -5.62
N PRO A 413 -2.54 27.11 -6.60
CA PRO A 413 -2.19 28.54 -6.61
C PRO A 413 -2.97 29.36 -5.56
N LYS A 414 -2.23 30.07 -4.69
CA LYS A 414 -2.76 30.95 -3.62
C LYS A 414 -3.86 31.90 -4.11
N GLN A 415 -3.71 32.43 -5.33
CA GLN A 415 -4.53 33.49 -5.90
C GLN A 415 -6.01 33.10 -6.07
N ILE A 416 -6.33 31.81 -6.17
CA ILE A 416 -7.71 31.31 -6.35
C ILE A 416 -8.19 30.46 -5.16
N LEU A 417 -7.37 30.31 -4.11
CA LEU A 417 -7.62 29.35 -3.01
C LEU A 417 -8.93 29.65 -2.28
N ALA A 418 -9.14 30.90 -1.84
CA ALA A 418 -10.34 31.29 -1.11
C ALA A 418 -11.63 31.15 -1.96
N ASP A 419 -11.59 31.53 -3.24
CA ASP A 419 -12.74 31.37 -4.15
C ASP A 419 -13.02 29.88 -4.47
N THR A 420 -11.98 29.05 -4.50
CA THR A 420 -12.09 27.59 -4.67
C THR A 420 -12.73 26.94 -3.44
N VAL A 421 -12.30 27.32 -2.23
CA VAL A 421 -12.90 26.86 -0.96
C VAL A 421 -14.36 27.30 -0.87
N ALA A 422 -14.66 28.58 -1.18
CA ALA A 422 -16.01 29.09 -1.17
C ALA A 422 -16.94 28.36 -2.17
N HIS A 423 -16.46 27.95 -3.34
CA HIS A 423 -17.22 27.13 -4.29
C HIS A 423 -17.43 25.69 -3.78
N ALA A 424 -16.41 25.09 -3.14
CA ALA A 424 -16.54 23.78 -2.50
C ALA A 424 -17.62 23.78 -1.40
N HIS A 425 -17.58 24.76 -0.49
CA HIS A 425 -18.61 24.96 0.52
C HIS A 425 -19.99 25.21 -0.09
N ALA A 426 -20.09 26.02 -1.15
CA ALA A 426 -21.35 26.28 -1.86
C ALA A 426 -21.93 25.02 -2.55
N ARG A 427 -21.09 24.02 -2.86
CA ARG A 427 -21.49 22.70 -3.37
C ARG A 427 -21.66 21.64 -2.28
N GLY A 428 -21.43 21.98 -1.01
CA GLY A 428 -21.61 21.12 0.16
C GLY A 428 -20.41 20.23 0.51
N LEU A 429 -19.24 20.48 -0.07
CA LEU A 429 -18.00 19.76 0.24
C LEU A 429 -17.26 20.48 1.37
N ARG A 430 -16.73 19.72 2.34
CA ARG A 430 -15.67 20.17 3.25
C ARG A 430 -14.37 20.38 2.48
N VAL A 431 -13.45 21.23 2.95
CA VAL A 431 -12.11 21.35 2.36
C VAL A 431 -11.01 21.00 3.35
N SER A 432 -10.05 20.21 2.89
CA SER A 432 -8.84 19.87 3.63
C SER A 432 -7.63 19.83 2.68
N GLY A 433 -6.48 19.39 3.20
CA GLY A 433 -5.44 18.83 2.36
C GLY A 433 -4.04 19.11 2.86
N HIS A 434 -3.10 19.14 1.91
CA HIS A 434 -1.79 19.71 2.15
C HIS A 434 -1.90 21.24 2.18
N VAL A 435 -1.01 21.89 2.93
CA VAL A 435 -0.83 23.33 2.84
C VAL A 435 -0.15 23.65 1.49
N PRO A 436 -0.74 24.49 0.61
CA PRO A 436 -0.11 24.85 -0.65
C PRO A 436 1.24 25.56 -0.50
N VAL A 437 2.07 25.50 -1.53
CA VAL A 437 3.44 26.02 -1.51
C VAL A 437 3.48 27.52 -1.19
N PHE A 438 4.49 27.92 -0.40
CA PHE A 438 4.67 29.27 0.15
C PHE A 438 3.56 29.77 1.10
N LEU A 439 2.69 28.87 1.58
CA LEU A 439 1.67 29.15 2.61
C LEU A 439 2.03 28.51 3.96
N ARG A 440 1.41 29.04 5.03
CA ARG A 440 1.31 28.38 6.34
C ARG A 440 -0.04 27.69 6.48
N ALA A 441 -0.16 26.78 7.46
CA ALA A 441 -1.46 26.23 7.82
C ALA A 441 -2.46 27.35 8.18
N GLN A 442 -2.00 28.42 8.85
CA GLN A 442 -2.78 29.63 9.09
C GLN A 442 -3.40 30.22 7.80
N ASP A 443 -2.64 30.39 6.71
CA ASP A 443 -3.18 30.92 5.45
C ASP A 443 -4.32 30.02 4.89
N ALA A 444 -4.23 28.70 5.09
CA ALA A 444 -5.26 27.75 4.66
C ALA A 444 -6.52 27.80 5.55
N LEU A 445 -6.36 28.01 6.86
CA LEU A 445 -7.49 28.24 7.78
C LEU A 445 -8.18 29.60 7.53
N ASP A 446 -7.41 30.61 7.14
CA ASP A 446 -7.91 31.93 6.76
C ASP A 446 -8.62 31.90 5.39
N ALA A 447 -8.19 31.01 4.48
CA ALA A 447 -8.89 30.69 3.25
C ALA A 447 -10.13 29.79 3.44
N GLY A 448 -10.32 29.21 4.63
CA GLY A 448 -11.54 28.48 5.02
C GLY A 448 -11.43 26.95 5.06
N PHE A 449 -10.24 26.36 5.19
CA PHE A 449 -10.13 24.90 5.38
C PHE A 449 -10.88 24.43 6.63
N ASP A 450 -11.60 23.31 6.50
CA ASP A 450 -12.31 22.61 7.57
C ASP A 450 -11.41 21.64 8.37
N GLU A 451 -10.28 21.26 7.79
CA GLU A 451 -9.42 20.19 8.26
C GLU A 451 -7.97 20.35 7.76
N LEU A 452 -6.99 20.01 8.61
CA LEU A 452 -5.58 19.94 8.25
C LEU A 452 -5.11 18.48 8.26
N ASN A 453 -4.54 18.03 7.15
CA ASN A 453 -3.96 16.69 7.05
C ASN A 453 -2.43 16.77 7.25
N HIS A 454 -1.88 15.72 7.86
CA HIS A 454 -0.45 15.47 8.09
C HIS A 454 0.22 16.39 9.12
N ILE A 455 0.79 15.80 10.17
CA ILE A 455 1.44 16.54 11.27
C ILE A 455 2.62 17.39 10.79
N ASN A 456 3.32 16.99 9.73
CA ASN A 456 4.42 17.79 9.18
C ASN A 456 3.92 19.12 8.60
N GLN A 457 2.76 19.14 7.91
CA GLN A 457 2.13 20.36 7.40
C GLN A 457 1.70 21.31 8.53
N ILE A 458 1.24 20.73 9.65
CA ILE A 458 0.89 21.46 10.86
C ILE A 458 2.14 22.06 11.53
N MET A 459 3.26 21.33 11.59
CA MET A 459 4.54 21.87 12.13
C MET A 459 5.18 22.92 11.22
N LEU A 460 5.10 22.74 9.90
CA LEU A 460 5.60 23.70 8.90
C LEU A 460 5.02 25.11 9.09
N ASN A 461 3.81 25.24 9.64
CA ASN A 461 3.19 26.51 10.04
C ASN A 461 4.14 27.46 10.80
N PHE A 462 5.01 26.90 11.66
CA PHE A 462 5.94 27.67 12.51
C PHE A 462 7.34 27.87 11.89
N MET A 463 7.65 27.17 10.79
CA MET A 463 9.00 27.07 10.22
C MET A 463 9.13 27.69 8.83
N VAL A 464 8.08 27.61 8.00
CA VAL A 464 8.16 28.08 6.60
C VAL A 464 8.34 29.58 6.51
N ARG A 465 9.22 29.97 5.60
CA ARG A 465 9.49 31.34 5.17
C ARG A 465 8.87 31.54 3.77
N PRO A 466 8.66 32.78 3.28
CA PRO A 466 7.99 33.03 1.99
C PRO A 466 8.69 32.45 0.76
N ASP A 467 9.93 32.00 0.91
CA ASP A 467 10.79 31.35 -0.09
C ASP A 467 10.88 29.81 0.06
N THR A 468 10.20 29.23 1.06
CA THR A 468 10.28 27.79 1.36
C THR A 468 9.39 26.96 0.44
N ASP A 469 10.00 26.28 -0.52
CA ASP A 469 9.28 25.43 -1.49
C ASP A 469 8.99 24.02 -0.91
N THR A 470 7.83 23.88 -0.29
CA THR A 470 7.30 22.64 0.31
C THR A 470 6.91 21.55 -0.70
N ARG A 471 7.14 21.75 -2.01
CA ARG A 471 7.03 20.68 -3.02
C ARG A 471 8.31 19.84 -3.07
N THR A 472 9.44 20.42 -2.65
CA THR A 472 10.71 19.70 -2.47
C THR A 472 10.71 18.82 -1.21
N LEU A 473 11.72 17.96 -1.04
CA LEU A 473 11.89 17.14 0.16
C LEU A 473 12.06 17.94 1.46
N GLU A 474 12.31 19.26 1.38
CA GLU A 474 12.41 20.14 2.55
C GLU A 474 11.15 20.11 3.41
N ARG A 475 9.96 19.78 2.87
CA ARG A 475 8.74 19.57 3.68
C ARG A 475 8.86 18.46 4.74
N PHE A 476 9.86 17.59 4.63
CA PHE A 476 10.13 16.50 5.56
C PHE A 476 11.38 16.80 6.41
N TYR A 477 12.48 17.23 5.76
CA TYR A 477 13.72 17.56 6.46
C TYR A 477 13.60 18.80 7.36
N LEU A 478 12.79 19.81 7.01
CA LEU A 478 12.61 21.02 7.84
C LEU A 478 11.94 20.69 9.20
N PRO A 479 10.77 20.03 9.27
CA PRO A 479 10.21 19.57 10.54
C PRO A 479 11.12 18.58 11.29
N ALA A 480 11.76 17.65 10.60
CA ALA A 480 12.67 16.69 11.25
C ALA A 480 13.86 17.39 11.94
N ARG A 481 14.41 18.46 11.35
CA ARG A 481 15.49 19.26 11.95
C ARG A 481 15.01 20.22 13.04
N GLU A 482 13.85 20.85 12.89
CA GLU A 482 13.47 22.05 13.67
C GLU A 482 12.36 21.83 14.71
N THR A 483 11.54 20.77 14.65
CA THR A 483 10.43 20.61 15.62
C THR A 483 10.92 20.42 17.07
N ALA A 484 12.08 19.81 17.29
CA ALA A 484 12.68 19.64 18.61
C ALA A 484 12.95 20.97 19.36
N ASP A 485 13.24 22.06 18.64
CA ASP A 485 13.46 23.40 19.23
C ASP A 485 12.16 24.21 19.37
N LEU A 486 11.02 23.70 18.88
CA LEU A 486 9.75 24.41 18.93
C LEU A 486 9.20 24.40 20.36
N ASP A 487 9.23 25.56 21.02
CA ASP A 487 8.58 25.77 22.31
C ASP A 487 7.05 25.64 22.16
N LEU A 488 6.52 24.48 22.54
CA LEU A 488 5.09 24.16 22.49
C LEU A 488 4.25 24.89 23.56
N ASP A 489 4.89 25.55 24.52
CA ASP A 489 4.25 26.43 25.50
C ASP A 489 4.33 27.92 25.09
N SER A 490 5.03 28.24 24.00
CA SER A 490 5.10 29.59 23.45
C SER A 490 3.75 30.10 22.95
N LYS A 491 3.54 31.43 23.08
CA LYS A 491 2.28 32.07 22.68
C LYS A 491 1.85 31.74 21.24
N PRO A 492 2.72 31.74 20.21
CA PRO A 492 2.30 31.40 18.84
C PRO A 492 1.75 29.98 18.69
N VAL A 493 2.31 28.99 19.40
CA VAL A 493 1.80 27.62 19.36
C VAL A 493 0.47 27.49 20.12
N GLN A 494 0.38 28.12 21.29
CA GLN A 494 -0.84 28.12 22.11
C GLN A 494 -2.00 28.88 21.43
N ASP A 495 -1.73 30.03 20.79
CA ASP A 495 -2.70 30.78 19.98
C ASP A 495 -3.22 29.93 18.81
N PHE A 496 -2.34 29.20 18.11
CA PHE A 496 -2.73 28.37 16.99
C PHE A 496 -3.56 27.14 17.43
N ILE A 497 -3.19 26.48 18.54
CA ILE A 497 -3.99 25.40 19.13
C ILE A 497 -5.37 25.93 19.56
N ALA A 498 -5.44 27.10 20.18
CA ALA A 498 -6.71 27.74 20.57
C ALA A 498 -7.57 28.06 19.34
N LEU A 499 -6.98 28.55 18.24
CA LEU A 499 -7.67 28.81 16.99
C LEU A 499 -8.27 27.53 16.37
N LEU A 500 -7.51 26.44 16.34
CA LEU A 500 -8.00 25.13 15.86
C LEU A 500 -9.21 24.66 16.69
N ALA A 501 -9.16 24.83 18.01
CA ALA A 501 -10.24 24.45 18.91
C ALA A 501 -11.48 25.34 18.76
N GLU A 502 -11.30 26.68 18.70
CA GLU A 502 -12.38 27.67 18.54
C GLU A 502 -13.14 27.45 17.23
N LYS A 503 -12.42 27.27 16.11
CA LYS A 503 -13.01 27.01 14.79
C LYS A 503 -13.45 25.55 14.60
N GLN A 504 -13.20 24.65 15.56
CA GLN A 504 -13.42 23.21 15.46
C GLN A 504 -12.79 22.58 14.20
N ILE A 505 -11.59 23.04 13.83
CA ILE A 505 -10.80 22.49 12.73
C ILE A 505 -10.41 21.06 13.07
N VAL A 506 -10.70 20.12 12.18
CA VAL A 506 -10.26 18.74 12.35
C VAL A 506 -8.76 18.66 12.06
N ILE A 507 -8.01 17.95 12.89
CA ILE A 507 -6.67 17.50 12.52
C ILE A 507 -6.70 16.00 12.23
N ASP A 508 -6.04 15.64 11.14
CA ASP A 508 -5.80 14.29 10.68
C ASP A 508 -4.27 14.08 10.67
N PRO A 509 -3.67 13.71 11.81
CA PRO A 509 -2.24 13.83 12.02
C PRO A 509 -1.38 12.91 11.16
N THR A 510 -1.91 11.72 10.81
CA THR A 510 -1.19 10.61 10.18
C THR A 510 0.19 10.40 10.80
N LEU A 511 0.30 10.37 12.14
CA LEU A 511 1.58 10.32 12.86
C LEU A 511 2.43 9.12 12.39
N ALA A 512 1.79 7.97 12.17
CA ALA A 512 2.43 6.72 11.81
C ALA A 512 3.23 6.79 10.50
N THR A 513 2.73 7.47 9.45
CA THR A 513 3.51 7.64 8.21
C THR A 513 4.81 8.41 8.50
N PHE A 514 4.78 9.42 9.37
CA PHE A 514 5.95 10.25 9.70
C PHE A 514 7.00 9.59 10.61
N GLU A 515 6.79 8.36 11.10
CA GLU A 515 7.88 7.58 11.73
C GLU A 515 9.03 7.31 10.73
N PHE A 516 8.81 7.42 9.40
CA PHE A 516 9.91 7.37 8.41
C PHE A 516 10.94 8.49 8.61
N LEU A 517 10.56 9.62 9.22
CA LEU A 517 11.46 10.76 9.43
C LEU A 517 12.68 10.40 10.30
N HIS A 518 12.60 9.35 11.12
CA HIS A 518 13.66 8.97 12.04
C HIS A 518 14.00 7.47 12.05
N GLN A 519 13.38 6.68 11.17
CA GLN A 519 13.77 5.29 10.95
C GLN A 519 15.23 5.26 10.47
N ARG A 520 16.12 4.56 11.20
CA ARG A 520 17.47 4.29 10.70
C ARG A 520 17.47 3.03 9.86
N GLU A 521 18.34 3.02 8.87
CA GLU A 521 18.60 1.86 8.02
C GLU A 521 18.85 0.57 8.82
N GLY A 522 18.17 -0.52 8.43
CA GLY A 522 18.20 -1.81 9.10
C GLY A 522 17.25 -1.95 10.29
N GLN A 523 16.72 -0.84 10.83
CA GLN A 523 15.66 -0.88 11.84
C GLN A 523 14.32 -1.14 11.15
N ILE A 524 13.54 -2.07 11.72
CA ILE A 524 12.13 -2.25 11.35
C ILE A 524 11.39 -0.94 11.64
N THR A 525 10.65 -0.40 10.67
CA THR A 525 9.84 0.81 10.91
C THR A 525 8.86 0.55 12.06
N PRO A 526 8.73 1.46 13.06
CA PRO A 526 7.91 1.25 14.23
C PRO A 526 6.44 0.92 13.96
N ILE A 527 5.90 1.33 12.80
CA ILE A 527 4.58 0.92 12.28
C ILE A 527 4.38 -0.60 12.41
N PHE A 528 5.39 -1.38 12.05
CA PHE A 528 5.37 -2.84 12.06
C PHE A 528 6.06 -3.48 13.28
N ALA A 529 6.50 -2.67 14.26
CA ALA A 529 7.06 -3.19 15.50
C ALA A 529 6.00 -3.96 16.30
N GLY A 530 6.36 -5.18 16.73
CA GLY A 530 5.43 -6.09 17.40
C GLY A 530 4.48 -6.86 16.45
N VAL A 531 4.53 -6.62 15.13
CA VAL A 531 3.84 -7.47 14.13
C VAL A 531 4.79 -8.09 13.10
N GLU A 532 6.06 -7.66 13.01
CA GLU A 532 7.06 -8.15 12.06
C GLU A 532 7.07 -9.67 11.88
N ASP A 533 7.18 -10.45 12.96
CA ASP A 533 7.23 -11.92 12.90
C ASP A 533 6.03 -12.57 12.20
N HIS A 534 4.91 -11.87 12.07
CA HIS A 534 3.69 -12.35 11.41
C HIS A 534 3.67 -12.08 9.90
N LEU A 535 4.50 -11.18 9.38
CA LEU A 535 4.47 -10.72 7.99
C LEU A 535 5.25 -11.68 7.05
N PRO A 536 5.01 -11.64 5.73
CA PRO A 536 5.89 -12.28 4.74
C PRO A 536 7.35 -11.82 4.90
N PRO A 537 8.37 -12.71 4.77
CA PRO A 537 9.77 -12.35 5.06
C PRO A 537 10.36 -11.23 4.18
N ASP A 538 9.87 -11.08 2.95
CA ASP A 538 10.21 -9.97 2.06
C ASP A 538 9.58 -8.64 2.50
N VAL A 539 8.40 -8.67 3.13
CA VAL A 539 7.79 -7.50 3.79
C VAL A 539 8.59 -7.15 5.05
N GLN A 540 8.94 -8.11 5.89
CA GLN A 540 9.82 -7.88 7.06
C GLN A 540 11.11 -7.18 6.65
N ARG A 541 11.70 -7.62 5.53
CA ARG A 541 12.94 -7.07 5.00
C ARG A 541 12.75 -5.67 4.39
N SER A 542 11.74 -5.44 3.54
CA SER A 542 11.50 -4.13 2.91
C SER A 542 11.17 -3.05 3.93
N ARG A 543 10.51 -3.42 5.03
CA ARG A 543 10.23 -2.53 6.17
C ARG A 543 11.45 -2.24 7.06
N ARG A 544 12.66 -2.61 6.62
CA ARG A 544 13.95 -2.24 7.23
C ARG A 544 14.81 -1.29 6.40
N ALA A 545 14.40 -0.95 5.17
CA ALA A 545 14.98 0.16 4.43
C ALA A 545 14.44 1.49 4.99
N ALA A 546 15.29 2.51 5.10
CA ALA A 546 14.91 3.88 5.41
C ALA A 546 14.67 4.68 4.12
N GLU A 547 13.86 5.75 4.20
CA GLU A 547 13.56 6.62 3.05
C GLU A 547 14.29 7.97 3.08
N MET A 548 14.62 8.51 4.26
CA MET A 548 15.42 9.74 4.38
C MET A 548 16.92 9.44 4.48
N ASP A 549 17.75 10.33 3.96
CA ASP A 549 19.17 10.36 4.32
C ASP A 549 19.31 10.84 5.78
N ILE A 550 19.83 9.97 6.63
CA ILE A 550 20.18 10.27 8.01
C ILE A 550 21.65 9.85 8.19
N PRO A 551 22.63 10.76 8.08
CA PRO A 551 24.04 10.38 8.01
C PRO A 551 24.54 9.75 9.33
N ASP A 552 24.15 10.30 10.48
CA ASP A 552 24.72 9.94 11.79
C ASP A 552 23.69 9.81 12.94
N ASP A 553 24.13 9.22 14.04
CA ASP A 553 23.30 8.96 15.23
C ASP A 553 22.78 10.24 15.90
N ALA A 554 23.51 11.36 15.77
CA ALA A 554 23.10 12.65 16.31
C ALA A 554 21.90 13.23 15.53
N THR A 555 21.98 13.18 14.20
CA THR A 555 20.90 13.53 13.28
C THR A 555 19.69 12.60 13.52
N GLY A 556 19.93 11.30 13.66
CA GLY A 556 18.87 10.33 13.97
C GLY A 556 18.22 10.56 15.35
N ALA A 557 18.99 10.96 16.37
CA ALA A 557 18.44 11.31 17.68
C ALA A 557 17.61 12.60 17.62
N ARG A 558 18.09 13.62 16.90
CA ARG A 558 17.37 14.87 16.67
C ARG A 558 16.05 14.66 15.92
N TYR A 559 16.03 13.78 14.91
CA TYR A 559 14.81 13.47 14.15
C TYR A 559 13.78 12.71 15.00
N ARG A 560 14.23 11.82 15.91
CA ARG A 560 13.36 11.21 16.93
C ARG A 560 12.79 12.26 17.89
N GLU A 561 13.61 13.16 18.43
CA GLU A 561 13.16 14.22 19.32
C GLU A 561 12.11 15.13 18.65
N SER A 562 12.34 15.54 17.40
CA SER A 562 11.36 16.30 16.62
C SER A 562 10.04 15.57 16.44
N PHE A 563 10.07 14.25 16.26
CA PHE A 563 8.85 13.43 16.16
C PHE A 563 8.16 13.24 17.51
N ASP A 564 8.90 13.07 18.61
CA ASP A 564 8.31 13.06 19.96
C ASP A 564 7.57 14.38 20.24
N ARG A 565 8.07 15.53 19.76
CA ARG A 565 7.34 16.81 19.81
C ARG A 565 6.10 16.86 18.91
N MET A 566 6.10 16.20 17.75
CA MET A 566 4.91 16.05 16.90
C MET A 566 3.80 15.28 17.62
N VAL A 567 4.15 14.20 18.31
CA VAL A 567 3.21 13.42 19.15
C VAL A 567 2.75 14.25 20.36
N GLU A 568 3.65 15.00 21.01
CA GLU A 568 3.30 15.92 22.10
C GLU A 568 2.29 17.00 21.68
N PHE A 569 2.46 17.57 20.47
CA PHE A 569 1.55 18.57 19.90
C PHE A 569 0.14 18.00 19.70
N VAL A 570 0.00 16.80 19.11
CA VAL A 570 -1.33 16.16 18.93
C VAL A 570 -2.02 15.97 20.27
N GLY A 571 -1.28 15.56 21.30
CA GLY A 571 -1.78 15.45 22.67
C GLY A 571 -2.24 16.79 23.26
N ARG A 572 -1.48 17.88 23.03
CA ARG A 572 -1.85 19.24 23.45
C ARG A 572 -3.11 19.73 22.73
N ALA A 573 -3.20 19.49 21.42
CA ALA A 573 -4.36 19.85 20.60
C ALA A 573 -5.64 19.12 21.05
N TRP A 574 -5.58 17.80 21.24
CA TRP A 574 -6.71 17.01 21.78
C TRP A 574 -7.17 17.54 23.14
N ARG A 575 -6.24 17.81 24.07
CA ARG A 575 -6.56 18.36 25.41
C ARG A 575 -7.17 19.77 25.36
N ALA A 576 -6.93 20.53 24.30
CA ALA A 576 -7.55 21.84 24.06
C ALA A 576 -8.94 21.75 23.40
N GLY A 577 -9.41 20.56 23.01
CA GLY A 577 -10.70 20.36 22.34
C GLY A 577 -10.64 20.47 20.81
N VAL A 578 -9.46 20.38 20.20
CA VAL A 578 -9.31 20.22 18.75
C VAL A 578 -9.80 18.83 18.34
N PRO A 579 -10.74 18.71 17.39
CA PRO A 579 -11.16 17.41 16.88
C PRO A 579 -10.02 16.65 16.18
N VAL A 580 -9.85 15.37 16.51
CA VAL A 580 -8.87 14.46 15.89
C VAL A 580 -9.60 13.33 15.17
N VAL A 581 -9.09 12.92 14.01
CA VAL A 581 -9.47 11.69 13.29
C VAL A 581 -8.25 10.78 13.09
N ALA A 582 -8.45 9.47 12.99
CA ALA A 582 -7.39 8.49 12.79
C ALA A 582 -7.21 8.16 11.30
N GLY A 583 -6.15 8.66 10.67
CA GLY A 583 -5.76 8.35 9.29
C GLY A 583 -4.35 7.79 9.19
N THR A 584 -4.07 6.99 8.15
CA THR A 584 -2.80 6.24 8.05
C THR A 584 -1.77 6.82 7.07
N ASP A 585 -2.17 7.10 5.84
CA ASP A 585 -1.32 7.50 4.69
C ASP A 585 -0.09 6.57 4.49
N GLU A 586 -0.29 5.25 4.63
CA GLU A 586 0.71 4.18 4.47
C GLU A 586 -0.02 2.82 4.29
N VAL A 587 0.65 1.67 4.49
CA VAL A 587 0.07 0.32 4.34
C VAL A 587 -1.26 0.16 5.10
N PRO A 588 -2.30 -0.37 4.43
CA PRO A 588 -3.60 -0.62 5.04
C PRO A 588 -3.58 -1.51 6.30
N GLY A 589 -4.54 -1.28 7.20
CA GLY A 589 -4.81 -2.10 8.37
C GLY A 589 -3.80 -1.89 9.51
N PHE A 590 -2.59 -2.42 9.38
CA PHE A 590 -1.57 -2.42 10.44
C PHE A 590 -1.21 -1.00 10.91
N THR A 591 -1.16 -0.05 9.99
CA THR A 591 -0.83 1.34 10.31
C THR A 591 -1.88 1.99 11.20
N LEU A 592 -3.17 1.67 11.05
CA LEU A 592 -4.21 2.24 11.91
C LEU A 592 -4.04 1.78 13.36
N HIS A 593 -3.71 0.49 13.57
CA HIS A 593 -3.41 -0.04 14.91
C HIS A 593 -2.19 0.64 15.54
N HIS A 594 -1.22 1.08 14.73
CA HIS A 594 -0.08 1.87 15.20
C HIS A 594 -0.46 3.33 15.49
N GLU A 595 -1.22 3.99 14.62
CA GLU A 595 -1.70 5.37 14.80
C GLU A 595 -2.47 5.54 16.13
N LEU A 596 -3.31 4.56 16.49
CA LEU A 596 -4.01 4.59 17.78
C LEU A 596 -3.08 4.39 18.98
N ALA A 597 -1.99 3.62 18.83
CA ALA A 597 -0.95 3.54 19.85
C ALA A 597 -0.16 4.86 19.97
N LEU A 598 0.04 5.59 18.87
CA LEU A 598 0.63 6.93 18.89
C LEU A 598 -0.28 7.96 19.55
N TYR A 599 -1.60 7.85 19.42
CA TYR A 599 -2.53 8.69 20.19
C TYR A 599 -2.51 8.38 21.70
N VAL A 600 -2.33 7.11 22.08
CA VAL A 600 -2.09 6.75 23.49
C VAL A 600 -0.76 7.33 23.98
N ARG A 601 0.31 7.30 23.17
CA ARG A 601 1.61 7.97 23.45
C ARG A 601 1.47 9.49 23.56
N ALA A 602 0.53 10.12 22.84
CA ALA A 602 0.17 11.54 22.97
C ALA A 602 -0.62 11.88 24.26
N GLY A 603 -1.09 10.86 24.98
CA GLY A 603 -1.83 10.99 26.24
C GLY A 603 -3.35 10.90 26.12
N LEU A 604 -3.89 10.29 25.06
CA LEU A 604 -5.26 9.78 25.04
C LEU A 604 -5.33 8.46 25.83
N SER A 605 -6.49 8.12 26.41
CA SER A 605 -6.73 6.74 26.85
C SER A 605 -6.94 5.81 25.65
N PRO A 606 -6.72 4.48 25.77
CA PRO A 606 -7.03 3.53 24.71
C PRO A 606 -8.49 3.64 24.22
N ALA A 607 -9.43 3.81 25.15
CA ALA A 607 -10.83 4.06 24.84
C ALA A 607 -11.06 5.37 24.04
N GLN A 608 -10.31 6.45 24.32
CA GLN A 608 -10.39 7.67 23.52
C GLN A 608 -9.80 7.47 22.11
N ALA A 609 -8.71 6.72 21.97
CA ALA A 609 -8.18 6.37 20.65
C ALA A 609 -9.18 5.54 19.83
N LEU A 610 -9.87 4.57 20.45
CA LEU A 610 -10.97 3.83 19.81
C LEU A 610 -12.16 4.72 19.42
N GLN A 611 -12.52 5.71 20.25
CA GLN A 611 -13.51 6.74 19.91
C GLN A 611 -13.10 7.55 18.67
N VAL A 612 -11.82 7.93 18.56
CA VAL A 612 -11.30 8.63 17.38
C VAL A 612 -11.44 7.78 16.11
N ALA A 613 -11.16 6.48 16.20
CA ALA A 613 -11.31 5.51 15.10
C ALA A 613 -12.74 5.01 14.84
N THR A 614 -13.77 5.47 15.56
CA THR A 614 -15.16 4.99 15.37
C THR A 614 -16.15 6.16 15.30
N TRP A 615 -16.36 6.86 16.41
CA TRP A 615 -17.29 7.98 16.49
C TRP A 615 -16.82 9.18 15.69
N ASN A 616 -15.55 9.61 15.85
CA ASN A 616 -15.04 10.77 15.11
C ASN A 616 -14.93 10.47 13.61
N GLY A 617 -14.47 9.27 13.23
CA GLY A 617 -14.46 8.83 11.83
C GLY A 617 -15.85 8.93 11.18
N ALA A 618 -16.87 8.31 11.79
CA ALA A 618 -18.23 8.39 11.29
C ALA A 618 -18.81 9.82 11.29
N LYS A 619 -18.49 10.63 12.30
CA LYS A 619 -18.88 12.05 12.40
C LYS A 619 -18.30 12.88 11.25
N TYR A 620 -17.00 12.81 11.01
CA TYR A 620 -16.33 13.67 10.02
C TYR A 620 -16.40 13.14 8.59
N SER A 621 -16.75 11.86 8.38
CA SER A 621 -17.29 11.34 7.11
C SER A 621 -18.78 11.70 6.86
N GLY A 622 -19.49 12.23 7.86
CA GLY A 622 -20.91 12.55 7.77
C GLY A 622 -21.84 11.33 7.68
N VAL A 623 -21.44 10.19 8.24
CA VAL A 623 -22.18 8.90 8.23
C VAL A 623 -22.60 8.46 9.63
N LEU A 624 -22.52 9.36 10.62
CA LEU A 624 -22.81 9.08 12.02
C LEU A 624 -24.25 8.62 12.28
N ASP A 625 -25.20 8.96 11.41
CA ASP A 625 -26.59 8.48 11.53
C ASP A 625 -26.72 6.97 11.27
N THR A 626 -25.76 6.36 10.57
CA THR A 626 -25.83 4.96 10.11
C THR A 626 -24.70 4.07 10.63
N LEU A 627 -23.56 4.63 11.04
CA LEU A 627 -22.34 3.94 11.44
C LEU A 627 -21.73 4.54 12.74
N GLY A 628 -20.58 4.03 13.19
CA GLY A 628 -19.75 4.63 14.25
C GLY A 628 -20.21 4.39 15.70
N SER A 629 -21.34 3.72 15.95
CA SER A 629 -21.76 3.27 17.29
C SER A 629 -22.62 2.02 17.21
N ILE A 630 -22.61 1.20 18.26
CA ILE A 630 -23.46 0.00 18.38
C ILE A 630 -24.84 0.46 18.90
N THR A 631 -25.75 0.76 17.99
CA THR A 631 -27.06 1.37 18.31
C THR A 631 -28.16 0.75 17.45
N PRO A 632 -29.33 0.36 18.02
CA PRO A 632 -30.44 -0.18 17.25
C PRO A 632 -30.84 0.70 16.05
N GLY A 633 -31.12 0.06 14.91
CA GLY A 633 -31.39 0.70 13.62
C GLY A 633 -30.16 1.00 12.77
N LYS A 634 -28.96 1.16 13.35
CA LYS A 634 -27.70 1.35 12.60
C LYS A 634 -27.29 0.09 11.85
N VAL A 635 -26.38 0.25 10.89
CA VAL A 635 -25.80 -0.85 10.11
C VAL A 635 -24.90 -1.70 11.00
N ALA A 636 -24.92 -3.02 10.82
CA ALA A 636 -24.12 -3.98 11.57
C ALA A 636 -22.66 -4.02 11.07
N ASP A 637 -21.97 -2.90 11.21
CA ASP A 637 -20.52 -2.78 11.01
C ASP A 637 -19.83 -2.90 12.37
N LEU A 638 -19.17 -4.03 12.65
CA LEU A 638 -18.76 -4.45 13.99
C LEU A 638 -17.41 -5.19 13.99
N VAL A 639 -16.65 -5.08 15.08
CA VAL A 639 -15.41 -5.84 15.32
C VAL A 639 -15.47 -6.51 16.69
N LEU A 640 -15.24 -7.82 16.74
CA LEU A 640 -15.18 -8.59 17.97
C LEU A 640 -13.73 -8.99 18.26
N VAL A 641 -13.19 -8.55 19.40
CA VAL A 641 -11.76 -8.58 19.72
C VAL A 641 -11.45 -9.61 20.82
N ASP A 642 -10.45 -10.47 20.59
CA ASP A 642 -9.95 -11.47 21.54
C ASP A 642 -8.99 -10.86 22.57
N GLY A 643 -9.49 -9.86 23.31
CA GLY A 643 -8.73 -9.02 24.22
C GLY A 643 -9.56 -7.87 24.81
N ASP A 644 -8.90 -6.86 25.34
CA ASP A 644 -9.52 -5.62 25.82
C ASP A 644 -8.80 -4.36 25.30
N PRO A 645 -9.13 -3.90 24.08
CA PRO A 645 -8.50 -2.72 23.49
C PRO A 645 -8.88 -1.40 24.20
N THR A 646 -9.78 -1.44 25.18
CA THR A 646 -10.10 -0.28 26.02
C THR A 646 -9.13 -0.12 27.21
N ALA A 647 -8.39 -1.19 27.54
CA ALA A 647 -7.36 -1.23 28.58
C ALA A 647 -5.92 -1.28 28.01
N ASP A 648 -5.68 -2.09 26.98
CA ASP A 648 -4.42 -2.12 26.21
C ASP A 648 -4.74 -1.99 24.71
N ILE A 649 -4.43 -0.83 24.12
CA ILE A 649 -4.71 -0.57 22.70
C ILE A 649 -4.06 -1.59 21.76
N GLY A 650 -2.98 -2.27 22.18
CA GLY A 650 -2.33 -3.33 21.41
C GLY A 650 -3.22 -4.55 21.13
N ASP A 651 -4.27 -4.77 21.93
CA ASP A 651 -5.22 -5.87 21.73
C ASP A 651 -6.11 -5.68 20.49
N ILE A 652 -6.18 -4.48 19.89
CA ILE A 652 -6.99 -4.23 18.68
C ILE A 652 -6.58 -5.13 17.49
N ARG A 653 -5.32 -5.57 17.47
CA ARG A 653 -4.77 -6.53 16.50
C ARG A 653 -5.44 -7.90 16.56
N LYS A 654 -6.06 -8.24 17.69
CA LYS A 654 -6.68 -9.55 17.97
C LYS A 654 -8.13 -9.63 17.49
N ALA A 655 -8.46 -9.01 16.36
CA ALA A 655 -9.77 -9.11 15.75
C ALA A 655 -10.08 -10.58 15.39
N ALA A 656 -11.09 -11.16 16.04
CA ALA A 656 -11.49 -12.56 15.86
C ALA A 656 -12.58 -12.71 14.79
N THR A 657 -13.48 -11.72 14.70
CA THR A 657 -14.58 -11.65 13.73
C THR A 657 -14.85 -10.19 13.41
N VAL A 658 -15.05 -9.88 12.13
CA VAL A 658 -15.40 -8.54 11.62
C VAL A 658 -16.67 -8.69 10.80
N ILE A 659 -17.70 -7.90 11.10
CA ILE A 659 -19.00 -7.95 10.42
C ILE A 659 -19.17 -6.64 9.65
N GLN A 660 -19.60 -6.72 8.39
CA GLN A 660 -19.94 -5.56 7.57
C GLN A 660 -21.33 -5.77 6.97
N GLY A 661 -22.36 -5.28 7.66
CA GLY A 661 -23.76 -5.57 7.34
C GLY A 661 -24.12 -7.02 7.65
N ASP A 662 -24.49 -7.78 6.62
CA ASP A 662 -24.91 -9.19 6.70
C ASP A 662 -23.81 -10.17 6.22
N VAL A 663 -22.54 -9.74 6.30
CA VAL A 663 -21.35 -10.55 6.00
C VAL A 663 -20.42 -10.56 7.20
N ALA A 664 -20.07 -11.75 7.69
CA ALA A 664 -18.94 -11.95 8.58
C ALA A 664 -17.68 -12.29 7.78
N TYR A 665 -16.59 -11.64 8.14
CA TYR A 665 -15.23 -11.94 7.75
C TYR A 665 -14.45 -12.44 8.97
N TYR A 666 -13.58 -13.42 8.79
CA TYR A 666 -12.71 -13.91 9.83
C TYR A 666 -11.26 -13.48 9.53
N PRO A 667 -10.68 -12.52 10.27
CA PRO A 667 -9.34 -12.02 9.99
C PRO A 667 -8.28 -13.11 9.87
N ALA A 668 -8.39 -14.21 10.62
CA ALA A 668 -7.46 -15.34 10.51
C ALA A 668 -7.43 -16.00 9.11
N GLU A 669 -8.54 -15.98 8.37
CA GLU A 669 -8.59 -16.50 6.99
C GLU A 669 -8.01 -15.50 5.99
N ILE A 670 -8.35 -14.22 6.15
CA ILE A 670 -7.80 -13.16 5.29
C ILE A 670 -6.27 -13.08 5.48
N HIS A 671 -5.77 -13.10 6.72
CA HIS A 671 -4.33 -13.16 7.00
C HIS A 671 -3.67 -14.33 6.27
N ALA A 672 -4.25 -15.54 6.32
CA ALA A 672 -3.69 -16.71 5.65
C ALA A 672 -3.66 -16.60 4.11
N GLU A 673 -4.68 -16.00 3.50
CA GLU A 673 -4.72 -15.72 2.05
C GLU A 673 -3.66 -14.67 1.64
N LEU A 674 -3.39 -13.68 2.50
CA LEU A 674 -2.41 -12.61 2.29
C LEU A 674 -1.00 -12.92 2.84
N GLY A 675 -0.71 -14.19 3.16
CA GLY A 675 0.61 -14.65 3.63
C GLY A 675 1.00 -14.24 5.07
N VAL A 676 0.07 -13.69 5.84
CA VAL A 676 0.26 -13.22 7.23
C VAL A 676 -0.12 -14.32 8.24
N ARG A 677 0.62 -14.43 9.34
CA ARG A 677 0.27 -15.33 10.46
C ARG A 677 -0.85 -14.69 11.31
N PRO A 678 -1.99 -15.37 11.58
CA PRO A 678 -3.08 -14.79 12.36
C PRO A 678 -2.69 -14.33 13.78
N PHE A 679 -3.35 -13.28 14.27
CA PHE A 679 -3.17 -12.72 15.62
C PHE A 679 -4.18 -13.25 16.66
N ALA A 680 -5.30 -13.78 16.21
CA ALA A 680 -6.36 -14.38 17.03
C ALA A 680 -6.95 -15.62 16.34
N GLN A 681 -7.69 -16.44 17.08
CA GLN A 681 -8.49 -17.53 16.51
C GLN A 681 -9.85 -17.00 16.00
N PRO A 682 -10.38 -17.52 14.88
CA PRO A 682 -11.62 -17.00 14.30
C PRO A 682 -12.84 -17.40 15.13
N LEU A 683 -13.62 -16.42 15.62
CA LEU A 683 -14.76 -16.68 16.50
C LEU A 683 -16.06 -16.82 15.69
N ARG A 684 -16.20 -18.00 15.10
CA ARG A 684 -17.21 -18.27 14.06
C ARG A 684 -18.64 -18.21 14.56
N ALA A 685 -19.51 -17.67 13.72
CA ALA A 685 -20.95 -17.87 13.83
C ALA A 685 -21.27 -19.37 13.62
N VAL A 686 -22.04 -19.94 14.53
CA VAL A 686 -22.64 -21.28 14.38
C VAL A 686 -24.11 -21.14 14.00
N PRO A 687 -24.71 -22.11 13.28
CA PRO A 687 -26.16 -22.17 13.12
C PRO A 687 -26.83 -22.20 14.49
N GLY A 688 -27.90 -21.41 14.66
CA GLY A 688 -28.71 -21.47 15.86
C GLY A 688 -29.40 -22.82 15.99
N THR A 689 -29.65 -23.25 17.23
CA THR A 689 -30.46 -24.46 17.48
C THR A 689 -31.93 -24.13 17.25
N THR A 690 -32.52 -24.73 16.23
CA THR A 690 -33.98 -24.78 16.09
C THR A 690 -34.59 -25.47 17.31
N LYS A 691 -35.62 -24.86 17.89
CA LYS A 691 -36.45 -25.41 18.97
C LYS A 691 -37.47 -26.41 18.41
#